data_AF-A0A5C6E5X0-F1
#
_entry.id   AF-A0A5C6E5X0-F1
#
_cell.length_a   1.000
_cell.length_b   1.000
_cell.length_c   1.000
_cell.angle_alpha   90.00
_cell.angle_beta   90.00
_cell.angle_gamma   90.00
#
_symmetry.space_group_name_H-M   'P 1'
#
loop_
_entity.id
_entity.type
_entity.pdbx_description
1 polymer ?
#
loop_
_entity_poly.entity_id
_entity_poly.type
_entity_poly.pdbx_seq_one_letter_code
_entity_poly.pdbx_strand_id
1 'polypeptide(L)'
;MNKLNMRSIACLFLSLGWASICVGQIEPNWESMAENYRPPEWLQDGKIGVWTHWGVPSATDENRPNDGSHYGRRMYGTDGWAAGGQREMTRALTEFHTQRYGHPSEFGYEDLVPLFKAENWDPEGLVKFFKDNGARFIMPVACHHDNFDMYDSSHPWNSVDMGPKRDTLQEWKDAATKHGMKFGVSTHLYWSPRFFNNARQYQKKGTLAWKLFNMDYDPKGYANQESWNRHWFERCWEIIDKYDPDMFNNDSPYPADKFGEVSGVKLFSDFINRDLKENGGKQTTVLSFKNSNMNRKAFTYNLERGSAADIKPEPWMWATDLSGGWYYRKGAVNPMSIPVMVGNAVDAISKNGVVMLNVALRGDGTLPENQAAYLTTFGAFLKTCGEGIYGTRPWKVFGEGPLKMKDGRQGENKASFSQNDIRFTTKGDTLYAFVLAKPTADIVIKTLGQGGLYEEEIGAIRLLGSDEKLTWTRNGEALTIQLPKTLPDQPVTGFRISPAPKAKSVDHYPPFRWDTIPLYMHMRKSVAFTPEEIDYLATFPIVTLEKTTGSKTYGSSEAGSREAAKAIKAVNPETKVLYYRNVMCNYGSYNVNDGLRDIPNAFLVARNGNKKLHRGVREVYDLSDPTLRKWWVDHCVEMAGHDEIDGIFLDGNIKALEPAFLGSELGAQRKQEVADGYAVMMKDLQDRTPPNKMLIANIIRARLTDSGLNYMQYFDGSYLEGIESEAGGFTRLEYLARGIDAVQQAARQGKIICMSMGLGNAASGGLRIDDSRKKLSQGADTRPRLEYCLALFLICAEKYSYVYPHDGYSANNNDSSVWLKRFAEYDKPLGPPKGPAVQDGYTYTREFKHASVFLDIEKKQGRITWKDVETP
;
A
#
# COMPACT_ATOMS: atom_id res chain seq x y z
N MET A 1 -4.81 17.40 73.63
CA MET A 1 -3.61 18.27 73.66
C MET A 1 -2.74 17.93 72.46
N ASN A 2 -2.23 18.99 71.82
CA ASN A 2 -1.10 19.06 70.90
C ASN A 2 -1.23 18.58 69.44
N LYS A 3 -1.31 19.60 68.58
CA LYS A 3 -0.92 19.71 67.17
C LYS A 3 0.36 18.93 66.85
N LEU A 4 0.39 18.26 65.71
CA LEU A 4 1.59 18.24 64.86
C LEU A 4 1.19 18.28 63.38
N ASN A 5 1.78 19.24 62.69
CA ASN A 5 1.69 19.47 61.26
C ASN A 5 3.14 19.56 60.75
N MET A 6 3.31 19.32 59.44
CA MET A 6 4.50 19.51 58.60
C MET A 6 5.47 18.35 58.33
N ARG A 7 5.31 17.82 57.10
CA ARG A 7 6.22 17.90 55.94
C ARG A 7 6.98 16.64 55.49
N SER A 8 6.84 16.42 54.18
CA SER A 8 7.75 15.76 53.22
C SER A 8 7.41 14.32 52.84
N ILE A 9 6.44 14.15 51.94
CA ILE A 9 6.32 12.95 51.09
C ILE A 9 7.11 13.23 49.81
N ALA A 10 8.12 12.39 49.57
CA ALA A 10 9.04 12.45 48.46
C ALA A 10 8.33 12.32 47.10
N CYS A 11 8.62 13.24 46.19
CA CYS A 11 8.39 13.04 44.76
C CYS A 11 9.35 11.95 44.27
N LEU A 12 8.83 10.75 43.97
CA LEU A 12 9.49 9.83 43.06
C LEU A 12 9.44 10.43 41.65
N PHE A 13 10.47 11.18 41.27
CA PHE A 13 10.81 11.34 39.87
C PHE A 13 11.43 10.02 39.39
N LEU A 14 10.64 9.21 38.71
CA LEU A 14 11.15 8.19 37.80
C LEU A 14 11.92 8.92 36.70
N SER A 15 13.24 9.07 36.90
CA SER A 15 14.16 9.33 35.82
C SER A 15 14.16 8.09 34.91
N LEU A 16 13.26 8.08 33.92
CA LEU A 16 13.44 7.29 32.71
C LEU A 16 14.72 7.78 32.06
N GLY A 17 15.84 7.16 32.45
CA GLY A 17 17.09 7.31 31.74
C GLY A 17 16.83 6.91 30.29
N TRP A 18 16.93 7.87 29.39
CA TRP A 18 17.10 7.59 27.98
C TRP A 18 18.43 6.83 27.90
N ALA A 19 18.36 5.50 27.81
CA ALA A 19 19.48 4.76 27.28
C ALA A 19 19.65 5.27 25.86
N SER A 20 20.59 6.20 25.66
CA SER A 20 21.16 6.41 24.33
C SER A 20 21.59 5.03 23.86
N ILE A 21 20.91 4.53 22.85
CA ILE A 21 21.43 3.43 22.05
C ILE A 21 22.75 4.00 21.52
N CYS A 22 23.87 3.63 22.13
CA CYS A 22 25.17 3.83 21.53
C CYS A 22 25.16 2.96 20.27
N VAL A 23 24.84 3.57 19.14
CA VAL A 23 25.00 2.95 17.82
C VAL A 23 26.48 2.61 17.70
N GLY A 24 26.79 1.31 17.61
CA GLY A 24 28.16 0.87 17.42
C GLY A 24 28.73 1.48 16.13
N GLN A 25 29.92 2.07 16.22
CA GLN A 25 30.63 2.59 15.06
C GLN A 25 30.93 1.44 14.09
N ILE A 26 30.66 1.62 12.80
CA ILE A 26 31.05 0.65 11.77
C ILE A 26 32.56 0.72 11.61
N GLU A 27 33.25 -0.36 11.97
CA GLU A 27 34.69 -0.48 11.77
C GLU A 27 35.07 -0.46 10.28
N PRO A 28 36.23 0.10 9.89
CA PRO A 28 36.65 0.26 8.50
C PRO A 28 37.20 -1.06 7.91
N ASN A 29 36.36 -2.08 7.88
CA ASN A 29 36.63 -3.38 7.24
C ASN A 29 35.34 -3.95 6.61
N TRP A 30 35.50 -4.89 5.68
CA TRP A 30 34.40 -5.38 4.86
C TRP A 30 33.44 -6.28 5.60
N GLU A 31 33.93 -7.00 6.61
CA GLU A 31 33.13 -7.82 7.51
C GLU A 31 32.13 -6.96 8.29
N SER A 32 32.62 -5.90 8.95
CA SER A 32 31.82 -4.91 9.66
C SER A 32 30.82 -4.21 8.73
N MET A 33 31.26 -3.79 7.54
CA MET A 33 30.35 -3.21 6.54
C MET A 33 29.24 -4.19 6.14
N ALA A 34 29.56 -5.47 5.92
CA ALA A 34 28.56 -6.49 5.57
C ALA A 34 27.57 -6.78 6.71
N GLU A 35 28.02 -6.69 7.95
CA GLU A 35 27.17 -6.85 9.12
C GLU A 35 26.23 -5.66 9.32
N ASN A 36 26.65 -4.44 8.98
CA ASN A 36 25.95 -3.21 9.37
C ASN A 36 25.27 -2.44 8.23
N TYR A 37 25.72 -2.54 6.97
CA TYR A 37 25.11 -1.81 5.85
C TYR A 37 23.72 -2.34 5.52
N ARG A 38 22.74 -1.44 5.39
CA ARG A 38 21.36 -1.76 5.04
C ARG A 38 20.83 -0.76 3.99
N PRO A 39 20.61 -1.16 2.73
CA PRO A 39 20.02 -0.26 1.73
C PRO A 39 18.73 0.40 2.24
N PRO A 40 18.63 1.73 2.27
CA PRO A 40 17.49 2.42 2.84
C PRO A 40 16.19 2.15 2.07
N GLU A 41 15.06 2.20 2.78
CA GLU A 41 13.73 1.92 2.21
C GLU A 41 13.38 2.83 1.04
N TRP A 42 13.80 4.10 1.06
CA TRP A 42 13.50 5.04 -0.04
C TRP A 42 14.05 4.57 -1.38
N LEU A 43 15.22 3.88 -1.39
CA LEU A 43 15.81 3.33 -2.61
C LEU A 43 14.97 2.14 -3.09
N GLN A 44 14.69 1.22 -2.15
CA GLN A 44 13.92 0.01 -2.41
C GLN A 44 12.49 0.31 -2.84
N ASP A 45 11.87 1.37 -2.33
CA ASP A 45 10.50 1.76 -2.66
C ASP A 45 10.46 2.65 -3.91
N GLY A 46 11.50 3.47 -4.12
CA GLY A 46 11.62 4.39 -5.23
C GLY A 46 11.85 3.71 -6.57
N LYS A 47 12.52 2.55 -6.58
CA LYS A 47 12.78 1.64 -7.72
C LYS A 47 13.55 2.21 -8.91
N ILE A 48 13.29 3.43 -9.36
CA ILE A 48 13.75 3.96 -10.65
C ILE A 48 14.46 5.29 -10.44
N GLY A 49 15.65 5.40 -11.03
CA GLY A 49 16.42 6.63 -11.07
C GLY A 49 17.13 6.85 -12.39
N VAL A 50 17.72 8.04 -12.50
CA VAL A 50 18.45 8.50 -13.68
C VAL A 50 19.91 8.77 -13.33
N TRP A 51 20.80 8.22 -14.14
CA TRP A 51 22.24 8.51 -14.11
C TRP A 51 22.58 9.45 -15.26
N THR A 52 23.51 10.37 -15.09
CA THR A 52 23.97 11.24 -16.18
C THR A 52 25.50 11.18 -16.33
N HIS A 53 25.97 10.66 -17.47
CA HIS A 53 27.35 10.89 -17.92
C HIS A 53 27.36 12.10 -18.85
N TRP A 54 27.81 13.22 -18.29
CA TRP A 54 27.90 14.49 -18.98
C TRP A 54 29.13 15.24 -18.49
N GLY A 55 29.80 15.97 -19.38
CA GLY A 55 31.07 16.62 -19.14
C GLY A 55 31.80 16.92 -20.44
N VAL A 56 33.10 17.21 -20.38
CA VAL A 56 33.93 17.58 -21.53
C VAL A 56 33.78 16.64 -22.75
N PRO A 57 33.69 15.30 -22.62
CA PRO A 57 33.46 14.42 -23.77
C PRO A 57 32.16 14.72 -24.53
N SER A 58 31.11 15.24 -23.87
CA SER A 58 29.85 15.63 -24.52
C SER A 58 29.99 16.88 -25.41
N ALA A 59 31.02 17.70 -25.21
CA ALA A 59 31.28 18.90 -26.03
C ALA A 59 32.07 18.60 -27.31
N THR A 60 32.57 17.36 -27.45
CA THR A 60 33.21 16.92 -28.69
C THR A 60 32.19 16.75 -29.80
N ASP A 61 32.64 16.83 -31.06
CA ASP A 61 31.78 16.74 -32.22
C ASP A 61 30.90 15.48 -32.14
N GLU A 62 29.59 15.70 -32.21
CA GLU A 62 28.60 14.64 -31.98
C GLU A 62 28.63 13.55 -33.06
N ASN A 63 29.23 13.83 -34.21
CA ASN A 63 29.40 12.87 -35.31
C ASN A 63 30.65 11.98 -35.15
N ARG A 64 31.37 12.10 -34.03
CA ARG A 64 32.58 11.31 -33.80
C ARG A 64 32.33 9.79 -33.86
N PRO A 65 33.32 9.02 -34.33
CA PRO A 65 33.30 7.55 -34.26
C PRO A 65 33.08 7.02 -32.83
N ASN A 66 32.89 5.70 -32.72
CA ASN A 66 32.72 5.07 -31.41
C ASN A 66 33.92 5.33 -30.51
N ASP A 67 33.66 5.86 -29.31
CA ASP A 67 34.66 6.17 -28.29
C ASP A 67 34.66 5.23 -27.10
N GLY A 68 33.69 4.32 -27.04
CA GLY A 68 33.46 3.47 -25.88
C GLY A 68 33.39 4.30 -24.59
N SER A 69 32.92 5.55 -24.67
CA SER A 69 32.84 6.52 -23.56
C SER A 69 34.18 6.99 -23.00
N HIS A 70 35.26 6.86 -23.77
CA HIS A 70 36.63 7.19 -23.36
C HIS A 70 37.37 8.05 -24.38
N TYR A 71 36.73 9.13 -24.88
CA TYR A 71 37.30 9.99 -25.91
C TYR A 71 38.70 10.50 -25.54
N GLY A 72 38.85 11.10 -24.35
CA GLY A 72 40.11 11.70 -23.90
C GLY A 72 41.27 10.72 -23.81
N ARG A 73 41.02 9.43 -23.57
CA ARG A 73 42.06 8.40 -23.62
C ARG A 73 42.45 8.03 -25.06
N ARG A 74 41.47 8.01 -25.97
CA ARG A 74 41.61 7.42 -27.31
C ARG A 74 42.09 8.37 -28.38
N MET A 75 41.92 9.67 -28.18
CA MET A 75 42.37 10.67 -29.16
C MET A 75 43.91 10.75 -29.29
N TYR A 76 44.66 10.25 -28.31
CA TYR A 76 46.13 10.33 -28.26
C TYR A 76 46.87 9.14 -28.90
N GLY A 77 46.27 8.45 -29.88
CA GLY A 77 46.95 7.41 -30.63
C GLY A 77 46.94 6.01 -30.00
N THR A 78 47.40 5.04 -30.79
CA THR A 78 47.37 3.60 -30.44
C THR A 78 48.56 3.13 -29.61
N ASP A 79 49.58 3.97 -29.43
CA ASP A 79 50.81 3.61 -28.74
C ASP A 79 50.52 3.44 -27.25
N GLY A 80 50.40 2.19 -26.78
CA GLY A 80 50.01 1.87 -25.41
C GLY A 80 49.13 0.62 -25.29
N TRP A 81 48.14 0.67 -24.40
CA TRP A 81 47.36 -0.51 -23.96
C TRP A 81 46.20 -0.92 -24.87
N ALA A 82 46.05 -0.33 -26.06
CA ALA A 82 44.94 -0.64 -26.94
C ALA A 82 45.18 -1.98 -27.65
N ALA A 83 44.44 -3.03 -27.25
CA ALA A 83 44.54 -4.37 -27.82
C ALA A 83 43.23 -4.82 -28.49
N GLY A 84 43.32 -5.67 -29.52
CA GLY A 84 42.16 -6.19 -30.24
C GLY A 84 41.28 -5.07 -30.84
N GLY A 85 39.96 -5.24 -30.78
CA GLY A 85 38.99 -4.25 -31.30
C GLY A 85 39.09 -2.86 -30.66
N GLN A 86 39.75 -2.71 -29.51
CA GLN A 86 40.04 -1.41 -28.91
C GLN A 86 41.04 -0.58 -29.72
N ARG A 87 41.96 -1.25 -30.43
CA ARG A 87 43.00 -0.59 -31.23
C ARG A 87 42.39 0.11 -32.44
N GLU A 88 41.47 -0.55 -33.12
CA GLU A 88 40.75 0.03 -34.26
C GLU A 88 39.94 1.26 -33.87
N MET A 89 39.18 1.15 -32.78
CA MET A 89 38.41 2.24 -32.21
C MET A 89 39.31 3.45 -31.88
N THR A 90 40.45 3.20 -31.23
CA THR A 90 41.43 4.24 -30.90
C THR A 90 42.04 4.87 -32.15
N ARG A 91 42.39 4.08 -33.17
CA ARG A 91 42.90 4.59 -34.46
C ARG A 91 41.89 5.52 -35.12
N ALA A 92 40.66 5.04 -35.33
CA ALA A 92 39.60 5.81 -35.98
C ALA A 92 39.32 7.13 -35.25
N LEU A 93 39.37 7.12 -33.91
CA LEU A 93 39.21 8.35 -33.14
C LEU A 93 40.39 9.30 -33.17
N THR A 94 41.61 8.77 -33.20
CA THR A 94 42.83 9.60 -33.34
C THR A 94 42.83 10.30 -34.71
N GLU A 95 42.50 9.56 -35.77
CA GLU A 95 42.36 10.09 -37.13
C GLU A 95 41.26 11.16 -37.19
N PHE A 96 40.08 10.86 -36.61
CA PHE A 96 38.98 11.83 -36.52
C PHE A 96 39.40 13.10 -35.77
N HIS A 97 40.04 12.97 -34.60
CA HIS A 97 40.49 14.11 -33.82
C HIS A 97 41.49 14.97 -34.60
N THR A 98 42.46 14.31 -35.25
CA THR A 98 43.48 14.96 -36.07
C THR A 98 42.86 15.75 -37.23
N GLN A 99 41.87 15.18 -37.90
CA GLN A 99 41.17 15.83 -39.01
C GLN A 99 40.24 16.97 -38.54
N ARG A 100 39.57 16.79 -37.40
CA ARG A 100 38.53 17.72 -36.93
C ARG A 100 39.07 18.91 -36.15
N TYR A 101 40.11 18.70 -35.35
CA TYR A 101 40.64 19.67 -34.38
C TYR A 101 42.12 19.99 -34.60
N GLY A 102 42.91 18.99 -35.01
CA GLY A 102 44.35 19.11 -35.19
C GLY A 102 45.09 17.96 -34.53
N HIS A 103 46.40 17.83 -34.81
CA HIS A 103 47.20 16.75 -34.24
C HIS A 103 47.21 16.84 -32.70
N PRO A 104 47.15 15.71 -31.95
CA PRO A 104 47.04 15.74 -30.47
C PRO A 104 48.18 16.43 -29.70
N SER A 105 49.29 16.77 -30.37
CA SER A 105 50.37 17.59 -29.80
C SER A 105 50.15 19.10 -29.92
N GLU A 106 49.24 19.52 -30.78
CA GLU A 106 48.88 20.91 -31.04
C GLU A 106 47.50 21.25 -30.48
N PHE A 107 46.57 20.28 -30.54
CA PHE A 107 45.24 20.36 -29.96
C PHE A 107 45.02 19.15 -29.04
N GLY A 108 45.18 19.35 -27.75
CA GLY A 108 45.02 18.32 -26.73
C GLY A 108 43.58 18.19 -26.24
N TYR A 109 43.35 17.26 -25.31
CA TYR A 109 42.07 17.11 -24.64
C TYR A 109 41.74 18.34 -23.80
N GLU A 110 42.77 19.01 -23.29
CA GLU A 110 42.64 20.24 -22.51
C GLU A 110 41.98 21.38 -23.30
N ASP A 111 42.23 21.41 -24.60
CA ASP A 111 41.70 22.43 -25.52
C ASP A 111 40.22 22.19 -25.89
N LEU A 112 39.64 21.06 -25.48
CA LEU A 112 38.21 20.80 -25.63
C LEU A 112 37.38 21.47 -24.53
N VAL A 113 37.98 21.83 -23.39
CA VAL A 113 37.25 22.39 -22.25
C VAL A 113 36.56 23.73 -22.57
N PRO A 114 37.19 24.69 -23.29
CA PRO A 114 36.51 25.90 -23.73
C PRO A 114 35.30 25.67 -24.64
N LEU A 115 35.17 24.48 -25.26
CA LEU A 115 34.01 24.10 -26.08
C LEU A 115 32.84 23.61 -25.23
N PHE A 116 33.09 23.19 -23.98
CA PHE A 116 32.06 22.73 -23.06
C PHE A 116 31.44 23.91 -22.31
N LYS A 117 30.49 24.60 -22.98
CA LYS A 117 29.88 25.84 -22.47
C LYS A 117 28.55 25.67 -21.75
N ALA A 118 27.86 24.54 -21.93
CA ALA A 118 26.57 24.27 -21.31
C ALA A 118 25.51 25.36 -21.62
N GLU A 119 25.47 25.85 -22.87
CA GLU A 119 24.69 27.05 -23.29
C GLU A 119 23.18 26.93 -23.06
N ASN A 120 22.65 25.71 -23.08
CA ASN A 120 21.24 25.39 -22.91
C ASN A 120 20.98 24.54 -21.64
N TRP A 121 21.86 24.65 -20.65
CA TRP A 121 21.78 23.89 -19.42
C TRP A 121 20.62 24.35 -18.53
N ASP A 122 19.66 23.44 -18.34
CA ASP A 122 18.49 23.63 -17.49
C ASP A 122 18.29 22.40 -16.56
N PRO A 123 19.02 22.34 -15.43
CA PRO A 123 18.94 21.21 -14.51
C PRO A 123 17.55 21.10 -13.86
N GLU A 124 16.86 22.22 -13.63
CA GLU A 124 15.49 22.20 -13.10
C GLU A 124 14.54 21.52 -14.08
N GLY A 125 14.53 21.94 -15.34
CA GLY A 125 13.70 21.34 -16.39
C GLY A 125 14.00 19.85 -16.58
N LEU A 126 15.27 19.46 -16.54
CA LEU A 126 15.69 18.06 -16.64
C LEU A 126 15.20 17.21 -15.45
N VAL A 127 15.45 17.66 -14.22
CA VAL A 127 14.99 16.93 -13.01
C VAL A 127 13.47 16.83 -13.01
N LYS A 128 12.77 17.93 -13.31
CA LYS A 128 11.31 17.92 -13.40
C LYS A 128 10.83 16.89 -14.43
N PHE A 129 11.44 16.88 -15.62
CA PHE A 129 11.11 15.90 -16.66
C PHE A 129 11.35 14.46 -16.19
N PHE A 130 12.47 14.18 -15.50
CA PHE A 130 12.74 12.85 -14.96
C PHE A 130 11.72 12.44 -13.90
N LYS A 131 11.37 13.34 -12.98
CA LYS A 131 10.36 13.13 -11.94
C LYS A 131 8.99 12.83 -12.53
N ASP A 132 8.54 13.65 -13.48
CA ASP A 132 7.25 13.52 -14.16
C ASP A 132 7.14 12.20 -14.93
N ASN A 133 8.28 11.63 -15.31
CA ASN A 133 8.41 10.33 -15.96
C ASN A 133 8.75 9.17 -15.02
N GLY A 134 8.63 9.38 -13.71
CA GLY A 134 8.66 8.31 -12.71
C GLY A 134 9.97 8.12 -11.96
N ALA A 135 11.04 8.85 -12.30
CA ALA A 135 12.26 8.78 -11.50
C ALA A 135 12.01 9.25 -10.05
N ARG A 136 12.75 8.67 -9.11
CA ARG A 136 12.73 9.02 -7.68
C ARG A 136 14.06 9.50 -7.15
N PHE A 137 15.14 9.20 -7.87
CA PHE A 137 16.48 9.63 -7.56
C PHE A 137 17.25 9.97 -8.84
N ILE A 138 18.20 10.89 -8.73
CA ILE A 138 19.18 11.20 -9.78
C ILE A 138 20.59 10.93 -9.27
N MET A 139 21.53 10.66 -10.17
CA MET A 139 22.94 10.43 -9.85
C MET A 139 23.83 10.99 -10.97
N PRO A 140 24.12 12.30 -11.02
CA PRO A 140 25.12 12.83 -11.93
C PRO A 140 26.54 12.29 -11.65
N VAL A 141 27.36 12.19 -12.70
CA VAL A 141 28.80 11.94 -12.56
C VAL A 141 29.49 13.23 -12.10
N ALA A 142 30.02 13.23 -10.88
CA ALA A 142 30.78 14.34 -10.31
C ALA A 142 32.19 14.44 -10.92
N CYS A 143 32.82 13.29 -11.20
CA CYS A 143 34.12 13.21 -11.85
C CYS A 143 34.19 11.89 -12.64
N HIS A 144 34.52 11.97 -13.93
CA HIS A 144 34.74 10.77 -14.74
C HIS A 144 36.24 10.40 -14.75
N HIS A 145 36.65 9.46 -15.61
CA HIS A 145 38.06 9.04 -15.69
C HIS A 145 39.01 10.14 -16.20
N ASP A 146 38.47 11.15 -16.87
CA ASP A 146 39.17 12.32 -17.42
C ASP A 146 39.58 13.37 -16.36
N ASN A 147 39.38 13.04 -15.07
CA ASN A 147 39.80 13.83 -13.91
C ASN A 147 39.07 15.18 -13.75
N PHE A 148 38.15 15.53 -14.65
CA PHE A 148 37.45 16.83 -14.67
C PHE A 148 36.29 16.82 -13.69
N ASP A 149 36.36 17.70 -12.69
CA ASP A 149 35.30 17.84 -11.70
C ASP A 149 34.16 18.70 -12.22
N MET A 150 32.95 18.18 -12.12
CA MET A 150 31.71 18.86 -12.54
C MET A 150 31.13 19.76 -11.43
N TYR A 151 31.97 20.21 -10.49
CA TYR A 151 31.60 20.88 -9.26
C TYR A 151 32.68 21.87 -8.79
N ASP A 152 32.38 22.72 -7.79
CA ASP A 152 33.37 23.63 -7.19
C ASP A 152 34.39 22.83 -6.38
N SER A 153 35.52 22.50 -7.00
CA SER A 153 36.52 21.56 -6.47
C SER A 153 37.81 22.26 -6.06
N SER A 154 38.44 21.77 -5.00
CA SER A 154 39.83 22.12 -4.65
C SER A 154 40.84 21.77 -5.76
N HIS A 155 40.49 20.87 -6.67
CA HIS A 155 41.30 20.55 -7.84
C HIS A 155 41.03 21.55 -8.98
N PRO A 156 42.06 22.20 -9.58
CA PRO A 156 41.87 23.27 -10.56
C PRO A 156 41.28 22.82 -11.90
N TRP A 157 41.15 21.51 -12.13
CA TRP A 157 40.54 20.94 -13.34
C TRP A 157 39.04 20.72 -13.10
N ASN A 158 38.27 21.80 -13.08
CA ASN A 158 36.85 21.76 -12.70
C ASN A 158 35.95 22.71 -13.53
N SER A 159 34.64 22.49 -13.47
CA SER A 159 33.62 23.19 -14.25
C SER A 159 33.31 24.61 -13.77
N VAL A 160 33.78 25.02 -12.59
CA VAL A 160 33.63 26.38 -12.06
C VAL A 160 34.77 27.26 -12.58
N ASP A 161 36.00 26.76 -12.48
CA ASP A 161 37.21 27.45 -12.94
C ASP A 161 37.39 27.37 -14.46
N MET A 162 36.73 26.44 -15.15
CA MET A 162 36.90 26.21 -16.58
C MET A 162 35.58 25.86 -17.27
N GLY A 163 35.59 25.80 -18.61
CA GLY A 163 34.44 25.37 -19.41
C GLY A 163 33.17 26.19 -19.09
N PRO A 164 32.11 25.58 -18.53
CA PRO A 164 30.81 26.22 -18.39
C PRO A 164 30.78 27.31 -17.31
N LYS A 165 31.76 27.37 -16.41
CA LYS A 165 31.81 28.31 -15.27
C LYS A 165 30.64 28.14 -14.30
N ARG A 166 30.30 26.89 -13.99
CA ARG A 166 29.14 26.51 -13.18
C ARG A 166 29.48 25.34 -12.26
N ASP A 167 28.92 25.37 -11.05
CA ASP A 167 28.87 24.22 -10.17
C ASP A 167 27.65 23.37 -10.54
N THR A 168 27.82 22.53 -11.57
CA THR A 168 26.69 21.77 -12.11
C THR A 168 26.18 20.71 -11.13
N LEU A 169 27.02 20.28 -10.19
CA LEU A 169 26.65 19.30 -9.16
C LEU A 169 25.75 19.94 -8.10
N GLN A 170 26.06 21.16 -7.65
CA GLN A 170 25.16 21.94 -6.79
C GLN A 170 23.82 22.20 -7.48
N GLU A 171 23.84 22.59 -8.76
CA GLU A 171 22.62 22.89 -9.50
C GLU A 171 21.72 21.65 -9.68
N TRP A 172 22.31 20.45 -9.87
CA TRP A 172 21.56 19.19 -9.82
C TRP A 172 20.94 18.93 -8.44
N LYS A 173 21.69 19.14 -7.37
CA LYS A 173 21.22 18.96 -5.98
C LYS A 173 20.06 19.89 -5.67
N ASP A 174 20.16 21.16 -6.04
CA ASP A 174 19.13 22.16 -5.83
C ASP A 174 17.85 21.80 -6.59
N ALA A 175 17.98 21.39 -7.85
CA ALA A 175 16.85 20.92 -8.65
C ALA A 175 16.21 19.65 -8.06
N ALA A 176 17.00 18.66 -7.64
CA ALA A 176 16.50 17.44 -7.01
C ALA A 176 15.73 17.75 -5.72
N THR A 177 16.30 18.60 -4.87
CA THR A 177 15.68 19.07 -3.62
C THR A 177 14.35 19.76 -3.90
N LYS A 178 14.33 20.69 -4.86
CA LYS A 178 13.12 21.43 -5.27
C LYS A 178 11.97 20.50 -5.71
N HIS A 179 12.29 19.40 -6.40
CA HIS A 179 11.31 18.45 -6.92
C HIS A 179 11.09 17.21 -6.05
N GLY A 180 11.64 17.18 -4.83
CA GLY A 180 11.51 16.04 -3.92
C GLY A 180 12.04 14.74 -4.53
N MET A 181 13.19 14.83 -5.20
CA MET A 181 13.98 13.70 -5.66
C MET A 181 15.19 13.51 -4.76
N LYS A 182 15.58 12.25 -4.57
CA LYS A 182 16.81 11.90 -3.87
C LYS A 182 18.02 12.20 -4.75
N PHE A 183 19.06 12.78 -4.18
CA PHE A 183 20.24 13.25 -4.88
C PHE A 183 21.43 12.33 -4.59
N GLY A 184 21.96 11.69 -5.62
CA GLY A 184 23.18 10.89 -5.54
C GLY A 184 24.29 11.49 -6.38
N VAL A 185 25.49 10.93 -6.24
CA VAL A 185 26.67 11.27 -7.03
C VAL A 185 27.40 10.01 -7.46
N SER A 186 27.98 10.04 -8.66
CA SER A 186 28.89 9.00 -9.14
C SER A 186 30.29 9.57 -9.36
N THR A 187 31.34 8.85 -8.97
CA THR A 187 32.73 9.21 -9.27
C THR A 187 33.50 8.04 -9.86
N HIS A 188 34.37 8.35 -10.82
CA HIS A 188 35.21 7.40 -11.54
C HIS A 188 36.70 7.77 -11.48
N LEU A 189 37.04 8.68 -10.54
CA LEU A 189 38.32 9.36 -10.39
C LEU A 189 39.51 8.41 -10.27
N TYR A 190 39.34 7.23 -9.67
CA TYR A 190 40.48 6.38 -9.32
C TYR A 190 41.32 5.91 -10.53
N TRP A 191 40.74 5.88 -11.73
CA TRP A 191 41.43 5.53 -12.97
C TRP A 191 42.27 6.65 -13.59
N SER A 192 42.15 7.90 -13.13
CA SER A 192 42.70 9.08 -13.80
C SER A 192 44.20 9.04 -14.11
N PRO A 193 45.10 8.57 -13.23
CA PRO A 193 46.54 8.48 -13.52
C PRO A 193 46.88 7.65 -14.76
N ARG A 194 46.05 6.63 -15.04
CA ARG A 194 46.19 5.74 -16.20
C ARG A 194 45.43 6.25 -17.42
N PHE A 195 44.36 7.03 -17.24
CA PHE A 195 43.44 7.38 -18.31
C PHE A 195 44.13 8.13 -19.47
N PHE A 196 44.96 9.12 -19.14
CA PHE A 196 45.74 9.91 -20.09
C PHE A 196 47.16 9.36 -20.36
N ASN A 197 47.39 8.06 -20.18
CA ASN A 197 48.73 7.48 -20.37
C ASN A 197 49.34 7.82 -21.74
N ASN A 198 48.54 7.79 -22.81
CA ASN A 198 49.03 8.06 -24.17
C ASN A 198 49.26 9.57 -24.40
N ALA A 199 48.63 10.46 -23.64
CA ALA A 199 48.89 11.89 -23.73
C ALA A 199 50.32 12.26 -23.26
N ARG A 200 50.95 11.41 -22.42
CA ARG A 200 52.30 11.64 -21.88
C ARG A 200 53.39 11.77 -22.95
N GLN A 201 53.16 11.26 -24.16
CA GLN A 201 54.10 11.42 -25.27
C GLN A 201 54.10 12.84 -25.86
N TYR A 202 53.03 13.60 -25.62
CA TYR A 202 52.84 14.97 -26.12
C TYR A 202 53.00 16.02 -25.01
N GLN A 203 52.95 15.59 -23.74
CA GLN A 203 53.01 16.47 -22.58
C GLN A 203 54.39 16.46 -21.91
N LYS A 204 54.83 17.62 -21.43
CA LYS A 204 56.10 17.78 -20.70
C LYS A 204 55.84 18.05 -19.22
N LYS A 205 56.70 17.54 -18.34
CA LYS A 205 56.62 17.82 -16.91
C LYS A 205 56.61 19.34 -16.67
N GLY A 206 55.65 19.80 -15.88
CA GLY A 206 55.47 21.22 -15.56
C GLY A 206 54.52 22.00 -16.47
N THR A 207 53.99 21.40 -17.55
CA THR A 207 52.89 22.03 -18.30
C THR A 207 51.60 22.02 -17.50
N LEU A 208 50.67 22.91 -17.84
CA LEU A 208 49.34 22.94 -17.22
C LEU A 208 48.64 21.58 -17.40
N ALA A 209 48.60 21.05 -18.62
CA ALA A 209 48.01 19.74 -18.91
C ALA A 209 48.67 18.58 -18.12
N TRP A 210 49.99 18.61 -17.87
CA TRP A 210 50.65 17.64 -17.00
C TRP A 210 50.05 17.61 -15.60
N LYS A 211 49.84 18.79 -15.00
CA LYS A 211 49.21 18.94 -13.68
C LYS A 211 47.75 18.48 -13.71
N LEU A 212 46.98 18.92 -14.70
CA LEU A 212 45.55 18.63 -14.82
C LEU A 212 45.25 17.15 -15.10
N PHE A 213 46.13 16.45 -15.80
CA PHE A 213 45.96 15.03 -16.11
C PHE A 213 46.56 14.09 -15.06
N ASN A 214 46.96 14.62 -13.90
CA ASN A 214 47.52 13.82 -12.81
C ASN A 214 48.76 13.01 -13.27
N MET A 215 49.60 13.62 -14.11
CA MET A 215 50.74 12.92 -14.73
C MET A 215 51.93 12.71 -13.77
N ASP A 216 51.94 13.33 -12.59
CA ASP A 216 52.97 13.05 -11.59
C ASP A 216 52.83 11.64 -10.96
N TYR A 217 51.65 11.03 -11.05
CA TYR A 217 51.42 9.65 -10.59
C TYR A 217 51.80 8.62 -11.67
N ASP A 218 52.21 7.42 -11.26
CA ASP A 218 52.60 6.37 -12.20
C ASP A 218 51.36 5.73 -12.87
N PRO A 219 51.28 5.68 -14.22
CA PRO A 219 50.07 5.21 -14.90
C PRO A 219 49.79 3.69 -14.75
N LYS A 220 50.73 2.90 -14.21
CA LYS A 220 50.58 1.45 -14.02
C LYS A 220 50.48 1.05 -12.53
N GLY A 221 51.30 1.68 -11.69
CA GLY A 221 51.48 1.42 -10.27
C GLY A 221 50.88 2.47 -9.35
N TYR A 222 50.06 3.41 -9.86
CA TYR A 222 49.38 4.43 -9.05
C TYR A 222 48.66 3.85 -7.82
N ALA A 223 48.13 2.62 -7.92
CA ALA A 223 47.40 1.98 -6.82
C ALA A 223 48.26 1.71 -5.57
N ASN A 224 49.59 1.65 -5.74
CA ASN A 224 50.54 1.48 -4.64
C ASN A 224 51.08 2.81 -4.12
N GLN A 225 50.67 3.95 -4.71
CA GLN A 225 51.15 5.28 -4.34
C GLN A 225 50.22 5.90 -3.30
N GLU A 226 50.69 6.00 -2.06
CA GLU A 226 49.90 6.57 -0.96
C GLU A 226 49.44 8.00 -1.25
N SER A 227 50.27 8.81 -1.93
CA SER A 227 49.89 10.16 -2.35
C SER A 227 48.68 10.17 -3.30
N TRP A 228 48.55 9.16 -4.18
CA TRP A 228 47.38 9.03 -5.03
C TRP A 228 46.14 8.56 -4.25
N ASN A 229 46.31 7.56 -3.39
CA ASN A 229 45.21 7.05 -2.57
C ASN A 229 44.63 8.14 -1.67
N ARG A 230 45.50 8.98 -1.09
CA ARG A 230 45.11 10.16 -0.30
C ARG A 230 44.44 11.24 -1.14
N HIS A 231 44.98 11.55 -2.32
CA HIS A 231 44.35 12.49 -3.26
C HIS A 231 42.92 12.05 -3.65
N TRP A 232 42.73 10.75 -3.93
CA TRP A 232 41.41 10.18 -4.19
C TRP A 232 40.49 10.31 -2.98
N PHE A 233 40.97 9.94 -1.78
CA PHE A 233 40.18 9.99 -0.55
C PHE A 233 39.70 11.40 -0.26
N GLU A 234 40.60 12.38 -0.30
CA GLU A 234 40.30 13.79 -0.02
C GLU A 234 39.28 14.37 -1.00
N ARG A 235 39.40 14.08 -2.31
CA ARG A 235 38.44 14.56 -3.32
C ARG A 235 37.09 13.86 -3.23
N CYS A 236 37.06 12.57 -2.92
CA CYS A 236 35.80 11.87 -2.66
C CYS A 236 35.12 12.40 -1.39
N TRP A 237 35.88 12.69 -0.33
CA TRP A 237 35.34 13.28 0.89
C TRP A 237 34.87 14.73 0.68
N GLU A 238 35.58 15.51 -0.13
CA GLU A 238 35.14 16.86 -0.52
C GLU A 238 33.75 16.84 -1.17
N ILE A 239 33.49 15.89 -2.07
CA ILE A 239 32.16 15.72 -2.68
C ILE A 239 31.12 15.37 -1.61
N ILE A 240 31.42 14.41 -0.73
CA ILE A 240 30.50 14.00 0.34
C ILE A 240 30.19 15.18 1.26
N ASP A 241 31.20 15.95 1.65
CA ASP A 241 31.07 17.01 2.63
C ASP A 241 30.32 18.22 2.09
N LYS A 242 30.63 18.65 0.86
CA LYS A 242 29.97 19.78 0.21
C LYS A 242 28.54 19.47 -0.20
N TYR A 243 28.31 18.29 -0.77
CA TYR A 243 27.05 17.99 -1.45
C TYR A 243 26.13 17.05 -0.68
N ASP A 244 26.56 16.43 0.41
CA ASP A 244 25.74 15.59 1.29
C ASP A 244 24.78 14.65 0.51
N PRO A 245 25.30 13.74 -0.32
CA PRO A 245 24.48 12.96 -1.22
C PRO A 245 23.72 11.84 -0.49
N ASP A 246 22.45 11.65 -0.85
CA ASP A 246 21.66 10.47 -0.45
C ASP A 246 22.27 9.16 -0.97
N MET A 247 23.07 9.22 -2.03
CA MET A 247 23.74 8.06 -2.62
C MET A 247 25.13 8.39 -3.13
N PHE A 248 26.13 7.64 -2.69
CA PHE A 248 27.50 7.72 -3.19
C PHE A 248 27.85 6.47 -3.99
N ASN A 249 27.99 6.62 -5.31
CA ASN A 249 28.45 5.57 -6.20
C ASN A 249 29.91 5.80 -6.60
N ASN A 250 30.76 4.79 -6.41
CA ASN A 250 32.14 4.82 -6.88
C ASN A 250 32.35 3.74 -7.95
N ASP A 251 32.90 4.12 -9.10
CA ASP A 251 33.30 3.15 -10.10
C ASP A 251 34.47 2.31 -9.60
N SER A 252 34.61 1.07 -10.05
CA SER A 252 35.72 0.22 -9.60
C SER A 252 36.94 0.39 -10.52
N PRO A 253 38.17 0.40 -9.97
CA PRO A 253 38.56 0.11 -8.59
C PRO A 253 38.59 1.36 -7.68
N TYR A 254 38.99 1.14 -6.42
CA TYR A 254 39.26 2.13 -5.37
C TYR A 254 40.53 1.71 -4.59
N PRO A 255 41.11 2.58 -3.73
CA PRO A 255 42.27 2.22 -2.91
C PRO A 255 42.03 0.95 -2.08
N ALA A 256 43.00 0.04 -2.10
CA ALA A 256 42.96 -1.19 -1.31
C ALA A 256 43.45 -0.95 0.12
N ASP A 257 43.00 -1.78 1.05
CA ASP A 257 43.25 -1.64 2.50
C ASP A 257 44.71 -1.88 2.92
N LYS A 258 45.60 -2.17 1.96
CA LYS A 258 47.00 -2.57 2.21
C LYS A 258 48.01 -1.42 2.02
N PHE A 259 47.59 -0.29 1.45
CA PHE A 259 48.49 0.77 1.01
C PHE A 259 48.15 2.08 1.73
N GLY A 260 48.75 2.28 2.91
CA GLY A 260 48.74 3.56 3.65
C GLY A 260 47.64 3.72 4.71
N GLU A 261 47.35 4.97 5.09
CA GLU A 261 46.39 5.30 6.18
C GLU A 261 44.95 5.47 5.67
N VAL A 262 44.77 5.59 4.36
CA VAL A 262 43.47 5.77 3.70
C VAL A 262 43.15 4.56 2.83
N SER A 263 41.87 4.21 2.75
CA SER A 263 41.39 3.12 1.89
C SER A 263 39.96 3.39 1.41
N GLY A 264 39.51 2.61 0.42
CA GLY A 264 38.10 2.67 -0.01
C GLY A 264 37.15 2.34 1.12
N VAL A 265 37.38 1.22 1.84
CA VAL A 265 36.51 0.80 2.95
C VAL A 265 36.46 1.81 4.09
N LYS A 266 37.58 2.52 4.33
CA LYS A 266 37.60 3.61 5.32
C LYS A 266 36.67 4.75 4.90
N LEU A 267 36.77 5.24 3.67
CA LEU A 267 35.90 6.32 3.18
C LEU A 267 34.42 5.91 3.24
N PHE A 268 34.14 4.68 2.84
CA PHE A 268 32.78 4.15 2.80
C PHE A 268 32.18 3.97 4.20
N SER A 269 32.94 3.44 5.15
CA SER A 269 32.49 3.33 6.55
C SER A 269 32.33 4.70 7.21
N ASP A 270 33.24 5.64 6.97
CA ASP A 270 33.13 7.03 7.45
C ASP A 270 31.86 7.71 6.93
N PHE A 271 31.51 7.52 5.65
CA PHE A 271 30.28 8.04 5.05
C PHE A 271 29.01 7.51 5.74
N ILE A 272 28.92 6.19 5.94
CA ILE A 272 27.77 5.59 6.63
C ILE A 272 27.74 5.97 8.12
N ASN A 273 28.89 6.02 8.80
CA ASN A 273 28.97 6.44 10.20
C ASN A 273 28.53 7.89 10.40
N ARG A 274 28.87 8.79 9.47
CA ARG A 274 28.37 10.17 9.49
C ARG A 274 26.84 10.20 9.42
N ASP A 275 26.27 9.51 8.43
CA ASP A 275 24.81 9.41 8.27
C ASP A 275 24.12 8.82 9.50
N LEU A 276 24.64 7.72 10.07
CA LEU A 276 24.11 7.13 11.29
C LEU A 276 24.15 8.10 12.48
N LYS A 277 25.24 8.85 12.63
CA LYS A 277 25.37 9.84 13.71
C LYS A 277 24.37 10.99 13.55
N GLU A 278 24.17 11.47 12.33
CA GLU A 278 23.29 12.59 12.01
C GLU A 278 21.80 12.20 12.05
N ASN A 279 21.48 10.93 11.75
CA ASN A 279 20.11 10.42 11.65
C ASN A 279 19.70 9.48 12.79
N GLY A 280 20.29 9.63 13.98
CA GLY A 280 19.86 8.92 15.19
C GLY A 280 19.99 7.39 15.09
N GLY A 281 21.00 6.91 14.38
CA GLY A 281 21.26 5.49 14.14
C GLY A 281 20.49 4.87 12.97
N LYS A 282 19.72 5.66 12.23
CA LYS A 282 19.01 5.19 11.03
C LYS A 282 19.83 5.49 9.78
N GLN A 283 20.21 4.45 9.05
CA GLN A 283 20.85 4.64 7.74
C GLN A 283 19.86 5.25 6.74
N THR A 284 20.22 6.38 6.16
CA THR A 284 19.48 7.07 5.10
C THR A 284 20.24 7.11 3.77
N THR A 285 21.56 6.88 3.79
CA THR A 285 22.40 6.95 2.59
C THR A 285 22.60 5.59 1.91
N VAL A 286 22.92 5.62 0.62
CA VAL A 286 23.23 4.45 -0.21
C VAL A 286 24.70 4.48 -0.60
N LEU A 287 25.38 3.35 -0.42
CA LEU A 287 26.72 3.12 -0.93
C LEU A 287 26.66 2.14 -2.10
N SER A 288 27.25 2.48 -3.24
CA SER A 288 27.17 1.66 -4.47
C SER A 288 28.51 1.58 -5.21
N PHE A 289 28.85 0.39 -5.74
CA PHE A 289 30.01 0.21 -6.64
C PHE A 289 29.96 -1.13 -7.40
N LYS A 290 30.89 -1.30 -8.37
CA LYS A 290 30.92 -2.41 -9.35
C LYS A 290 31.92 -3.54 -9.00
N ASN A 291 32.14 -3.84 -7.72
CA ASN A 291 33.12 -4.85 -7.32
C ASN A 291 32.47 -6.23 -7.13
N SER A 292 32.67 -7.15 -8.08
CA SER A 292 32.09 -8.50 -8.04
C SER A 292 32.73 -9.44 -7.00
N ASN A 293 33.91 -9.09 -6.49
CA ASN A 293 34.72 -9.96 -5.63
C ASN A 293 34.46 -9.71 -4.13
N MET A 294 33.67 -8.69 -3.79
CA MET A 294 33.36 -8.33 -2.42
C MET A 294 32.02 -8.90 -1.97
N ASN A 295 31.87 -9.04 -0.65
CA ASN A 295 30.60 -9.43 -0.04
C ASN A 295 29.52 -8.39 -0.35
N ARG A 296 28.50 -8.79 -1.12
CA ARG A 296 27.42 -7.91 -1.60
C ARG A 296 26.49 -7.41 -0.49
N LYS A 297 26.65 -7.88 0.75
CA LYS A 297 25.96 -7.31 1.91
C LYS A 297 26.53 -5.97 2.36
N ALA A 298 27.78 -5.66 2.01
CA ALA A 298 28.47 -4.45 2.45
C ALA A 298 28.12 -3.18 1.65
N PHE A 299 27.37 -3.31 0.55
CA PHE A 299 27.08 -2.21 -0.38
C PHE A 299 25.96 -2.61 -1.35
N THR A 300 25.32 -1.64 -2.00
CA THR A 300 24.37 -1.90 -3.09
C THR A 300 25.15 -2.22 -4.37
N TYR A 301 25.04 -3.45 -4.88
CA TYR A 301 25.81 -3.86 -6.04
C TYR A 301 25.30 -3.20 -7.33
N ASN A 302 26.16 -2.40 -7.97
CA ASN A 302 25.88 -1.81 -9.27
C ASN A 302 26.24 -2.79 -10.39
N LEU A 303 25.21 -3.45 -10.93
CA LEU A 303 25.32 -4.41 -12.01
C LEU A 303 25.19 -3.70 -13.37
N GLU A 304 26.26 -3.03 -13.75
CA GLU A 304 26.39 -2.31 -15.02
C GLU A 304 26.17 -3.21 -16.24
N ARG A 305 25.25 -2.78 -17.11
CA ARG A 305 24.80 -3.47 -18.32
C ARG A 305 24.53 -4.95 -18.11
N GLY A 306 24.13 -5.33 -16.89
CA GLY A 306 23.94 -6.72 -16.54
C GLY A 306 22.50 -7.16 -16.55
N SER A 307 22.28 -8.38 -16.08
CA SER A 307 20.97 -8.86 -15.64
C SER A 307 21.14 -9.91 -14.55
N ALA A 308 20.05 -10.23 -13.87
CA ALA A 308 20.00 -11.31 -12.90
C ALA A 308 19.19 -12.49 -13.49
N ALA A 309 19.69 -13.72 -13.35
CA ALA A 309 18.91 -14.91 -13.74
C ALA A 309 17.76 -15.16 -12.74
N ASP A 310 18.03 -14.99 -11.45
CA ASP A 310 17.12 -15.26 -10.33
C ASP A 310 17.00 -14.06 -9.37
N ILE A 311 16.08 -14.14 -8.40
CA ILE A 311 15.95 -13.17 -7.31
C ILE A 311 17.27 -13.11 -6.54
N LYS A 312 17.85 -11.91 -6.38
CA LYS A 312 19.03 -11.72 -5.53
C LYS A 312 18.61 -11.50 -4.07
N PRO A 313 19.31 -12.08 -3.08
CA PRO A 313 18.97 -11.90 -1.67
C PRO A 313 19.08 -10.43 -1.24
N GLU A 314 20.10 -9.74 -1.71
CA GLU A 314 20.37 -8.32 -1.44
C GLU A 314 19.82 -7.44 -2.58
N PRO A 315 19.29 -6.25 -2.26
CA PRO A 315 18.96 -5.25 -3.27
C PRO A 315 20.18 -4.91 -4.14
N TRP A 316 19.96 -4.84 -5.45
CA TRP A 316 21.00 -4.53 -6.43
C TRP A 316 20.50 -3.51 -7.45
N MET A 317 21.42 -2.88 -8.18
CA MET A 317 21.09 -1.86 -9.16
C MET A 317 21.37 -2.37 -10.58
N TRP A 318 20.34 -2.41 -11.42
CA TRP A 318 20.47 -2.57 -12.85
C TRP A 318 20.78 -1.22 -13.47
N ALA A 319 22.06 -0.98 -13.76
CA ALA A 319 22.50 0.26 -14.40
C ALA A 319 22.69 0.04 -15.91
N THR A 320 21.92 0.74 -16.72
CA THR A 320 21.95 0.67 -18.19
C THR A 320 22.00 2.06 -18.80
N ASP A 321 22.05 2.15 -20.13
CA ASP A 321 22.08 3.40 -20.88
C ASP A 321 20.89 3.53 -21.84
N LEU A 322 20.54 4.77 -22.20
CA LEU A 322 19.50 5.04 -23.20
C LEU A 322 20.05 5.54 -24.55
N SER A 323 21.35 5.84 -24.63
CA SER A 323 21.95 6.57 -25.76
C SER A 323 22.67 5.70 -26.80
N GLY A 324 22.91 4.42 -26.52
CA GLY A 324 23.86 3.55 -27.23
C GLY A 324 25.30 3.63 -26.70
N GLY A 325 25.50 4.28 -25.56
CA GLY A 325 26.77 4.57 -24.90
C GLY A 325 26.54 5.33 -23.59
N TRP A 326 27.59 5.72 -22.88
CA TRP A 326 27.44 6.54 -21.67
C TRP A 326 27.38 8.05 -22.02
N TYR A 327 28.23 8.51 -22.93
CA TYR A 327 28.23 9.89 -23.45
C TYR A 327 27.51 10.02 -24.80
N TYR A 328 26.96 11.20 -25.07
CA TYR A 328 26.16 11.44 -26.26
C TYR A 328 27.01 11.38 -27.54
N ARG A 329 26.52 10.64 -28.53
CA ARG A 329 26.98 10.65 -29.92
C ARG A 329 25.75 10.58 -30.82
N LYS A 330 25.69 11.42 -31.85
CA LYS A 330 24.53 11.51 -32.75
C LYS A 330 24.21 10.19 -33.44
N GLY A 331 25.24 9.43 -33.82
CA GLY A 331 25.09 8.12 -34.46
C GLY A 331 24.97 6.93 -33.50
N ALA A 332 24.99 7.13 -32.18
CA ALA A 332 24.80 6.04 -31.22
C ALA A 332 23.32 5.78 -30.99
N VAL A 333 22.95 4.49 -30.97
CA VAL A 333 21.58 4.04 -30.71
C VAL A 333 21.65 2.85 -29.77
N ASN A 334 20.78 2.84 -28.75
CA ASN A 334 20.68 1.69 -27.87
C ASN A 334 20.09 0.49 -28.63
N PRO A 335 20.69 -0.72 -28.53
CA PRO A 335 20.19 -1.90 -29.23
C PRO A 335 18.90 -2.48 -28.62
N MET A 336 18.53 -2.11 -27.40
CA MET A 336 17.24 -2.49 -26.82
C MET A 336 16.15 -1.56 -27.35
N SER A 337 15.06 -2.12 -27.88
CA SER A 337 13.87 -1.33 -28.19
C SER A 337 13.21 -0.82 -26.90
N ILE A 338 12.37 0.21 -27.01
CA ILE A 338 11.62 0.75 -25.86
C ILE A 338 10.84 -0.36 -25.10
N PRO A 339 10.09 -1.27 -25.77
CA PRO A 339 9.42 -2.36 -25.07
C PRO A 339 10.37 -3.29 -24.31
N VAL A 340 11.55 -3.61 -24.89
CA VAL A 340 12.57 -4.43 -24.23
C VAL A 340 13.15 -3.71 -23.02
N MET A 341 13.39 -2.40 -23.12
CA MET A 341 13.90 -1.60 -22.00
C MET A 341 12.92 -1.58 -20.82
N VAL A 342 11.63 -1.36 -21.07
CA VAL A 342 10.59 -1.38 -20.02
C VAL A 342 10.43 -2.79 -19.44
N GLY A 343 10.43 -3.82 -20.29
CA GLY A 343 10.36 -5.21 -19.82
C GLY A 343 11.55 -5.62 -18.96
N ASN A 344 12.77 -5.21 -19.33
CA ASN A 344 13.98 -5.46 -18.52
C ASN A 344 13.94 -4.73 -17.18
N ALA A 345 13.35 -3.52 -17.12
CA ALA A 345 13.14 -2.82 -15.85
C ALA A 345 12.22 -3.60 -14.90
N VAL A 346 11.09 -4.09 -15.41
CA VAL A 346 10.15 -4.91 -14.63
C VAL A 346 10.78 -6.25 -14.22
N ASP A 347 11.56 -6.88 -15.10
CA ASP A 347 12.34 -8.09 -14.78
C ASP A 347 13.33 -7.83 -13.64
N ALA A 348 14.12 -6.76 -13.72
CA ALA A 348 15.06 -6.39 -12.66
C ALA A 348 14.33 -6.18 -11.32
N ILE A 349 13.23 -5.43 -11.32
CA ILE A 349 12.45 -5.13 -10.10
C ILE A 349 11.88 -6.42 -9.47
N SER A 350 11.38 -7.35 -10.29
CA SER A 350 10.89 -8.65 -9.79
C SER A 350 11.98 -9.53 -9.16
N LYS A 351 13.26 -9.21 -9.42
CA LYS A 351 14.45 -9.94 -8.93
C LYS A 351 15.22 -9.17 -7.86
N ASN A 352 14.55 -8.29 -7.13
CA ASN A 352 15.10 -7.44 -6.07
C ASN A 352 15.99 -6.29 -6.57
N GLY A 353 15.82 -5.91 -7.84
CA GLY A 353 16.58 -4.83 -8.47
C GLY A 353 15.93 -3.45 -8.30
N VAL A 354 16.75 -2.42 -8.36
CA VAL A 354 16.38 -1.04 -8.70
C VAL A 354 16.98 -0.69 -10.06
N VAL A 355 16.34 0.20 -10.80
CA VAL A 355 16.67 0.56 -12.17
C VAL A 355 17.36 1.91 -12.19
N MET A 356 18.52 1.96 -12.83
CA MET A 356 19.29 3.18 -13.04
C MET A 356 19.51 3.40 -14.53
N LEU A 357 18.81 4.38 -15.11
CA LEU A 357 18.86 4.68 -16.53
C LEU A 357 19.83 5.82 -16.81
N ASN A 358 20.93 5.55 -17.51
CA ASN A 358 21.82 6.61 -17.95
C ASN A 358 21.21 7.39 -19.13
N VAL A 359 21.07 8.70 -18.95
CA VAL A 359 20.89 9.65 -20.05
C VAL A 359 22.23 10.34 -20.37
N ALA A 360 22.49 10.48 -21.65
CA ALA A 360 23.66 11.15 -22.18
C ALA A 360 23.23 12.49 -22.79
N LEU A 361 23.57 13.58 -22.11
CA LEU A 361 23.21 14.93 -22.55
C LEU A 361 24.18 15.42 -23.62
N ARG A 362 23.69 16.30 -24.51
CA ARG A 362 24.50 17.02 -25.49
C ARG A 362 25.47 17.98 -24.79
N GLY A 363 26.52 18.43 -25.47
CA GLY A 363 27.50 19.35 -24.90
C GLY A 363 26.91 20.68 -24.41
N ASP A 364 25.78 21.11 -24.99
CA ASP A 364 25.05 22.30 -24.56
C ASP A 364 24.15 22.09 -23.33
N GLY A 365 23.98 20.84 -22.87
CA GLY A 365 23.15 20.49 -21.72
C GLY A 365 21.76 19.93 -22.05
N THR A 366 21.35 19.89 -23.33
CA THR A 366 20.01 19.42 -23.71
C THR A 366 19.88 17.89 -23.75
N LEU A 367 18.66 17.40 -23.46
CA LEU A 367 18.31 15.98 -23.53
C LEU A 367 17.93 15.58 -24.97
N PRO A 368 18.60 14.60 -25.59
CA PRO A 368 18.22 14.12 -26.92
C PRO A 368 16.83 13.46 -26.98
N GLU A 369 16.06 13.76 -28.03
CA GLU A 369 14.68 13.29 -28.22
C GLU A 369 14.53 11.77 -28.18
N ASN A 370 15.50 11.04 -28.76
CA ASN A 370 15.49 9.58 -28.76
C ASN A 370 15.58 9.00 -27.34
N GLN A 371 16.29 9.66 -26.43
CA GLN A 371 16.40 9.27 -25.02
C GLN A 371 15.17 9.71 -24.23
N ALA A 372 14.64 10.91 -24.51
CA ALA A 372 13.40 11.41 -23.95
C ALA A 372 12.21 10.47 -24.26
N ALA A 373 12.19 9.85 -25.45
CA ALA A 373 11.18 8.87 -25.84
C ALA A 373 11.13 7.65 -24.90
N TYR A 374 12.28 7.06 -24.53
CA TYR A 374 12.32 5.97 -23.53
C TYR A 374 11.69 6.42 -22.21
N LEU A 375 12.14 7.55 -21.67
CA LEU A 375 11.66 8.07 -20.40
C LEU A 375 10.17 8.40 -20.45
N THR A 376 9.67 8.95 -21.55
CA THR A 376 8.25 9.24 -21.75
C THR A 376 7.40 7.97 -21.73
N THR A 377 7.85 6.91 -22.39
CA THR A 377 7.16 5.61 -22.34
C THR A 377 7.22 4.97 -20.94
N PHE A 378 8.35 5.09 -20.23
CA PHE A 378 8.43 4.72 -18.81
C PHE A 378 7.40 5.49 -17.98
N GLY A 379 7.30 6.81 -18.16
CA GLY A 379 6.35 7.66 -17.48
C GLY A 379 4.90 7.24 -17.73
N ALA A 380 4.54 6.96 -18.97
CA ALA A 380 3.21 6.45 -19.33
C ALA A 380 2.91 5.11 -18.66
N PHE A 381 3.84 4.15 -18.73
CA PHE A 381 3.71 2.86 -18.05
C PHE A 381 3.56 3.02 -16.52
N LEU A 382 4.37 3.88 -15.90
CA LEU A 382 4.38 4.05 -14.43
C LEU A 382 3.17 4.83 -13.91
N LYS A 383 2.54 5.68 -14.72
CA LYS A 383 1.25 6.30 -14.37
C LYS A 383 0.15 5.24 -14.24
N THR A 384 0.16 4.24 -15.10
CA THR A 384 -0.82 3.15 -15.10
C THR A 384 -0.49 2.06 -14.08
N CYS A 385 0.76 1.59 -14.10
CA CYS A 385 1.19 0.38 -13.39
C CYS A 385 1.98 0.68 -12.11
N GLY A 386 2.12 1.95 -11.74
CA GLY A 386 2.99 2.41 -10.66
C GLY A 386 2.70 1.78 -9.30
N GLU A 387 1.45 1.44 -8.98
CA GLU A 387 1.13 0.78 -7.70
C GLU A 387 1.77 -0.60 -7.55
N GLY A 388 1.98 -1.32 -8.67
CA GLY A 388 2.66 -2.61 -8.71
C GLY A 388 4.17 -2.51 -8.88
N ILE A 389 4.73 -1.30 -8.94
CA ILE A 389 6.16 -1.05 -9.05
C ILE A 389 6.69 -0.41 -7.76
N TYR A 390 6.19 0.76 -7.39
CA TYR A 390 6.69 1.51 -6.24
C TYR A 390 6.27 0.89 -4.91
N GLY A 391 7.22 0.77 -3.97
CA GLY A 391 6.98 0.18 -2.66
C GLY A 391 6.69 -1.32 -2.69
N THR A 392 6.93 -2.01 -3.80
CA THR A 392 6.76 -3.45 -3.90
C THR A 392 8.04 -4.20 -3.54
N ARG A 393 7.94 -5.50 -3.29
CA ARG A 393 9.06 -6.43 -3.13
C ARG A 393 8.92 -7.60 -4.12
N PRO A 394 10.00 -8.34 -4.39
CA PRO A 394 9.91 -9.62 -5.08
C PRO A 394 8.88 -10.52 -4.39
N TRP A 395 8.11 -11.26 -5.18
CA TRP A 395 7.25 -12.31 -4.63
C TRP A 395 8.06 -13.59 -4.39
N LYS A 396 7.38 -14.71 -4.06
CA LYS A 396 7.98 -16.04 -3.83
C LYS A 396 8.87 -16.49 -5.01
N VAL A 397 8.48 -16.12 -6.24
CA VAL A 397 9.26 -16.28 -7.48
C VAL A 397 9.17 -15.00 -8.30
N PHE A 398 10.18 -14.73 -9.14
CA PHE A 398 10.22 -13.50 -9.93
C PHE A 398 9.23 -13.49 -11.10
N GLY A 399 8.84 -14.67 -11.60
CA GLY A 399 8.05 -14.77 -12.83
C GLY A 399 8.16 -16.10 -13.54
N GLU A 400 7.58 -16.15 -14.74
CA GLU A 400 7.63 -17.28 -15.67
C GLU A 400 7.87 -16.80 -17.11
N GLY A 401 8.18 -17.74 -17.99
CA GLY A 401 8.30 -17.47 -19.42
C GLY A 401 9.48 -18.14 -20.12
N PRO A 402 9.46 -18.13 -21.47
CA PRO A 402 10.49 -18.73 -22.30
C PRO A 402 11.80 -17.95 -22.30
N LEU A 403 11.78 -16.62 -22.15
CA LEU A 403 13.00 -15.81 -22.21
C LEU A 403 13.79 -15.95 -20.90
N LYS A 404 15.04 -16.41 -21.03
CA LYS A 404 15.97 -16.57 -19.90
C LYS A 404 17.01 -15.46 -19.87
N MET A 405 17.14 -14.80 -18.73
CA MET A 405 18.12 -13.75 -18.52
C MET A 405 19.51 -14.32 -18.27
N LYS A 406 20.55 -13.67 -18.81
CA LYS A 406 21.95 -14.07 -18.61
C LYS A 406 22.52 -13.36 -17.39
N ASP A 407 22.73 -14.09 -16.30
CA ASP A 407 23.27 -13.54 -15.05
C ASP A 407 24.64 -12.86 -15.25
N GLY A 408 24.83 -11.73 -14.58
CA GLY A 408 26.12 -11.03 -14.49
C GLY A 408 26.24 -9.80 -15.38
N ARG A 409 27.42 -9.20 -15.39
CA ARG A 409 27.74 -7.98 -16.16
C ARG A 409 27.69 -8.25 -17.66
N GLN A 410 27.28 -7.25 -18.44
CA GLN A 410 27.12 -7.36 -19.90
C GLN A 410 26.11 -8.47 -20.30
N GLY A 411 25.11 -8.69 -19.45
CA GLY A 411 24.05 -9.69 -19.56
C GLY A 411 22.70 -9.13 -20.01
N GLU A 412 22.67 -7.89 -20.53
CA GLU A 412 21.43 -7.25 -21.00
C GLU A 412 20.70 -8.06 -22.07
N ASN A 413 19.40 -8.25 -21.85
CA ASN A 413 18.53 -8.82 -22.85
C ASN A 413 18.20 -7.78 -23.94
N LYS A 414 18.35 -8.19 -25.19
CA LYS A 414 18.03 -7.40 -26.39
C LYS A 414 16.90 -8.02 -27.22
N ALA A 415 16.48 -9.23 -26.86
CA ALA A 415 15.41 -9.94 -27.55
C ALA A 415 14.04 -9.45 -27.04
N SER A 416 13.06 -9.41 -27.95
CA SER A 416 11.68 -9.11 -27.61
C SER A 416 11.13 -10.13 -26.62
N PHE A 417 10.42 -9.64 -25.61
CA PHE A 417 9.58 -10.47 -24.77
C PHE A 417 8.34 -10.96 -25.52
N SER A 418 7.74 -12.03 -25.02
CA SER A 418 6.46 -12.56 -25.44
C SER A 418 5.40 -12.36 -24.36
N GLN A 419 4.12 -12.56 -24.69
CA GLN A 419 3.05 -12.54 -23.69
C GLN A 419 3.17 -13.68 -22.64
N ASN A 420 4.03 -14.66 -22.90
CA ASN A 420 4.30 -15.74 -21.96
C ASN A 420 5.39 -15.36 -20.95
N ASP A 421 6.07 -14.23 -21.13
CA ASP A 421 7.03 -13.69 -20.18
C ASP A 421 6.28 -12.82 -19.17
N ILE A 422 6.08 -13.37 -17.96
CA ILE A 422 5.30 -12.75 -16.88
C ILE A 422 6.21 -12.51 -15.68
N ARG A 423 6.09 -11.36 -15.03
CA ARG A 423 6.86 -11.00 -13.82
C ARG A 423 5.95 -10.65 -12.66
N PHE A 424 6.40 -10.97 -11.46
CA PHE A 424 5.64 -10.77 -10.24
C PHE A 424 6.32 -9.79 -9.29
N THR A 425 5.51 -8.96 -8.65
CA THR A 425 5.88 -8.17 -7.47
C THR A 425 4.74 -8.24 -6.46
N THR A 426 5.01 -7.94 -5.19
CA THR A 426 3.99 -7.97 -4.14
C THR A 426 4.07 -6.77 -3.21
N LYS A 427 2.92 -6.39 -2.65
CA LYS A 427 2.79 -5.32 -1.64
C LYS A 427 1.66 -5.67 -0.67
N GLY A 428 2.01 -5.91 0.59
CA GLY A 428 1.09 -6.51 1.55
C GLY A 428 0.58 -7.85 1.02
N ASP A 429 -0.74 -8.05 1.07
CA ASP A 429 -1.35 -9.28 0.53
C ASP A 429 -1.66 -9.21 -0.97
N THR A 430 -1.35 -8.10 -1.65
CA THR A 430 -1.63 -7.94 -3.08
C THR A 430 -0.47 -8.50 -3.92
N LEU A 431 -0.80 -9.31 -4.93
CA LEU A 431 0.14 -9.77 -5.95
C LEU A 431 -0.09 -8.98 -7.25
N TYR A 432 1.00 -8.59 -7.90
CA TYR A 432 0.98 -7.96 -9.21
C TYR A 432 1.60 -8.91 -10.24
N ALA A 433 0.97 -9.03 -11.40
CA ALA A 433 1.48 -9.81 -12.52
C ALA A 433 1.64 -8.90 -13.74
N PHE A 434 2.82 -8.90 -14.33
CA PHE A 434 3.18 -8.06 -15.48
C PHE A 434 3.47 -8.92 -16.69
N VAL A 435 2.64 -8.82 -17.73
CA VAL A 435 2.88 -9.45 -19.03
C VAL A 435 3.80 -8.53 -19.83
N LEU A 436 5.02 -9.01 -20.12
CA LEU A 436 6.10 -8.19 -20.67
C LEU A 436 5.99 -7.89 -22.18
N ALA A 437 4.88 -8.29 -22.79
CA ALA A 437 4.50 -7.90 -24.14
C ALA A 437 2.98 -7.67 -24.20
N LYS A 438 2.52 -6.89 -25.19
CA LYS A 438 1.09 -6.66 -25.41
C LYS A 438 0.39 -8.01 -25.71
N PRO A 439 -0.58 -8.45 -24.88
CA PRO A 439 -1.23 -9.74 -25.08
C PRO A 439 -2.13 -9.71 -26.31
N THR A 440 -2.14 -10.81 -27.07
CA THR A 440 -2.99 -11.02 -28.26
C THR A 440 -3.97 -12.18 -28.09
N ALA A 441 -3.88 -12.88 -26.97
CA ALA A 441 -4.75 -13.99 -26.58
C ALA A 441 -4.91 -14.01 -25.05
N ASP A 442 -5.73 -14.92 -24.53
CA ASP A 442 -5.90 -15.14 -23.10
C ASP A 442 -4.55 -15.30 -22.38
N ILE A 443 -4.47 -14.71 -21.19
CA ILE A 443 -3.26 -14.68 -20.38
C ILE A 443 -3.29 -15.90 -19.48
N VAL A 444 -2.37 -16.83 -19.71
CA VAL A 444 -2.24 -18.07 -18.93
C VAL A 444 -1.06 -17.92 -17.98
N ILE A 445 -1.33 -17.96 -16.68
CA ILE A 445 -0.33 -17.83 -15.62
C ILE A 445 -0.23 -19.16 -14.86
N LYS A 446 0.77 -19.97 -15.21
CA LYS A 446 0.91 -21.34 -14.68
C LYS A 446 1.29 -21.34 -13.20
N THR A 447 2.14 -20.40 -12.81
CA THR A 447 2.62 -20.23 -11.43
C THR A 447 1.46 -20.02 -10.43
N LEU A 448 0.31 -19.53 -10.90
CA LEU A 448 -0.86 -19.24 -10.09
C LEU A 448 -1.97 -20.31 -10.20
N GLY A 449 -1.66 -21.53 -10.66
CA GLY A 449 -2.58 -22.68 -10.56
C GLY A 449 -3.07 -22.94 -9.13
N GLN A 450 -4.23 -23.57 -9.00
CA GLN A 450 -4.81 -23.98 -7.71
C GLN A 450 -3.94 -25.05 -7.05
N GLY A 451 -3.64 -24.87 -5.76
CA GLY A 451 -2.67 -25.73 -5.05
C GLY A 451 -1.19 -25.44 -5.38
N GLY A 452 -0.91 -24.41 -6.20
CA GLY A 452 0.43 -23.93 -6.51
C GLY A 452 0.98 -22.93 -5.47
N LEU A 453 1.91 -22.07 -5.91
CA LEU A 453 2.61 -21.12 -5.03
C LEU A 453 1.73 -20.00 -4.45
N TYR A 454 0.62 -19.68 -5.11
CA TYR A 454 -0.37 -18.73 -4.61
C TYR A 454 -1.45 -19.49 -3.84
N GLU A 455 -1.27 -19.65 -2.54
CA GLU A 455 -2.14 -20.50 -1.72
C GLU A 455 -3.52 -19.89 -1.44
N GLU A 456 -3.64 -18.58 -1.55
CA GLU A 456 -4.88 -17.85 -1.25
C GLU A 456 -5.94 -18.06 -2.35
N GLU A 457 -7.21 -17.98 -1.96
CA GLU A 457 -8.31 -17.80 -2.91
C GLU A 457 -8.19 -16.44 -3.59
N ILE A 458 -8.48 -16.37 -4.89
CA ILE A 458 -8.45 -15.09 -5.62
C ILE A 458 -9.81 -14.42 -5.49
N GLY A 459 -9.85 -13.26 -4.81
CA GLY A 459 -11.07 -12.49 -4.63
C GLY A 459 -11.38 -11.57 -5.80
N ALA A 460 -10.34 -10.98 -6.41
CA ALA A 460 -10.49 -10.10 -7.56
C ALA A 460 -9.21 -10.03 -8.39
N ILE A 461 -9.38 -9.88 -9.71
CA ILE A 461 -8.32 -9.52 -10.65
C ILE A 461 -8.74 -8.24 -11.37
N ARG A 462 -7.85 -7.25 -11.39
CA ARG A 462 -8.07 -5.98 -12.11
C ARG A 462 -6.92 -5.72 -13.07
N LEU A 463 -7.25 -5.24 -14.27
CA LEU A 463 -6.27 -4.68 -15.20
C LEU A 463 -5.91 -3.27 -14.73
N LEU A 464 -4.63 -2.99 -14.52
CA LEU A 464 -4.19 -1.65 -14.11
C LEU A 464 -4.47 -0.64 -15.24
N GLY A 465 -5.10 0.48 -14.90
CA GLY A 465 -5.53 1.50 -15.86
C GLY A 465 -6.85 1.22 -16.58
N SER A 466 -7.64 0.25 -16.12
CA SER A 466 -8.94 -0.08 -16.71
C SER A 466 -9.99 -0.35 -15.64
N ASP A 467 -11.23 0.08 -15.92
CA ASP A 467 -12.43 -0.26 -15.14
C ASP A 467 -13.14 -1.51 -15.66
N GLU A 468 -12.57 -2.17 -16.68
CA GLU A 468 -13.10 -3.40 -17.25
C GLU A 468 -13.14 -4.51 -16.18
N LYS A 469 -14.34 -5.11 -16.01
CA LYS A 469 -14.49 -6.32 -15.21
C LYS A 469 -13.95 -7.51 -15.99
N LEU A 470 -12.86 -8.08 -15.50
CA LEU A 470 -12.20 -9.22 -16.13
C LEU A 470 -12.90 -10.54 -15.80
N THR A 471 -12.98 -11.42 -16.79
CA THR A 471 -13.36 -12.82 -16.62
C THR A 471 -12.10 -13.66 -16.52
N TRP A 472 -12.06 -14.58 -15.55
CA TRP A 472 -10.93 -15.47 -15.34
C TRP A 472 -11.39 -16.80 -14.76
N THR A 473 -10.60 -17.83 -14.98
CA THR A 473 -10.78 -19.17 -14.40
C THR A 473 -9.47 -19.62 -13.79
N ARG A 474 -9.54 -20.42 -12.72
CA ARG A 474 -8.36 -20.99 -12.07
C ARG A 474 -8.60 -22.48 -11.85
N ASN A 475 -7.67 -23.30 -12.31
CA ASN A 475 -7.67 -24.74 -12.09
C ASN A 475 -6.29 -25.18 -11.58
N GLY A 476 -6.06 -26.48 -11.39
CA GLY A 476 -4.77 -26.99 -10.90
C GLY A 476 -3.56 -26.68 -11.80
N GLU A 477 -3.76 -26.36 -13.08
CA GLU A 477 -2.67 -26.10 -14.03
C GLU A 477 -2.30 -24.62 -14.12
N ALA A 478 -3.29 -23.72 -14.11
CA ALA A 478 -3.06 -22.30 -14.29
C ALA A 478 -4.22 -21.43 -13.80
N LEU A 479 -3.92 -20.14 -13.65
CA LEU A 479 -4.88 -19.05 -13.72
C LEU A 479 -4.96 -18.56 -15.17
N THR A 480 -6.15 -18.55 -15.76
CA THR A 480 -6.40 -18.02 -17.11
C THR A 480 -7.26 -16.77 -17.02
N ILE A 481 -6.74 -15.64 -17.48
CA ILE A 481 -7.46 -14.37 -17.59
C ILE A 481 -7.85 -14.19 -19.05
N GLN A 482 -9.15 -14.00 -19.33
CA GLN A 482 -9.60 -13.73 -20.69
C GLN A 482 -8.99 -12.43 -21.21
N LEU A 483 -8.61 -12.41 -22.49
CA LEU A 483 -8.02 -11.23 -23.13
C LEU A 483 -8.94 -10.00 -22.92
N PRO A 484 -8.45 -8.92 -22.26
CA PRO A 484 -9.23 -7.71 -22.07
C PRO A 484 -9.67 -7.10 -23.40
N LYS A 485 -10.89 -6.55 -23.45
CA LYS A 485 -11.43 -5.91 -24.66
C LYS A 485 -10.65 -4.67 -25.05
N THR A 486 -10.10 -3.96 -24.07
CA THR A 486 -9.28 -2.77 -24.31
C THR A 486 -8.03 -2.83 -23.44
N LEU A 487 -6.87 -2.78 -24.10
CA LEU A 487 -5.56 -2.74 -23.44
C LEU A 487 -5.04 -1.31 -23.43
N PRO A 488 -4.48 -0.83 -22.31
CA PRO A 488 -3.72 0.42 -22.29
C PRO A 488 -2.61 0.41 -23.35
N ASP A 489 -2.36 1.57 -23.97
CA ASP A 489 -1.32 1.69 -25.00
C ASP A 489 0.08 1.81 -24.38
N GLN A 490 0.61 0.67 -23.95
CA GLN A 490 1.90 0.57 -23.26
C GLN A 490 2.53 -0.81 -23.53
N PRO A 491 3.87 -0.94 -23.42
CA PRO A 491 4.57 -2.17 -23.79
C PRO A 491 4.33 -3.34 -22.83
N VAL A 492 3.96 -3.06 -21.57
CA VAL A 492 3.77 -4.04 -20.50
C VAL A 492 2.37 -3.90 -19.88
N THR A 493 1.65 -5.02 -19.77
CA THR A 493 0.31 -5.06 -19.19
C THR A 493 0.37 -5.54 -17.74
N GLY A 494 -0.12 -4.74 -16.80
CA GLY A 494 -0.11 -5.06 -15.37
C GLY A 494 -1.47 -5.47 -14.84
N PHE A 495 -1.51 -6.53 -14.03
CA PHE A 495 -2.70 -7.01 -13.33
C PHE A 495 -2.50 -6.93 -11.82
N ARG A 496 -3.52 -6.47 -11.11
CA ARG A 496 -3.63 -6.52 -9.65
C ARG A 496 -4.46 -7.73 -9.26
N ILE A 497 -3.88 -8.65 -8.50
CA ILE A 497 -4.52 -9.87 -8.00
C ILE A 497 -4.67 -9.70 -6.48
N SER A 498 -5.92 -9.65 -6.03
CA SER A 498 -6.26 -9.52 -4.60
C SER A 498 -6.73 -10.86 -4.06
N PRO A 499 -6.27 -11.25 -2.86
CA PRO A 499 -6.82 -12.43 -2.20
C PRO A 499 -8.29 -12.19 -1.87
N ALA A 500 -9.05 -13.26 -1.79
CA ALA A 500 -10.35 -13.24 -1.18
C ALA A 500 -10.22 -12.74 0.26
N PRO A 501 -11.19 -11.98 0.78
CA PRO A 501 -11.16 -11.56 2.17
C PRO A 501 -10.98 -12.77 3.10
N LYS A 502 -9.89 -12.78 3.88
CA LYS A 502 -9.70 -13.79 4.93
C LYS A 502 -10.73 -13.52 6.03
N ALA A 503 -11.57 -14.51 6.35
CA ALA A 503 -12.41 -14.44 7.54
C ALA A 503 -11.50 -14.39 8.78
N LYS A 504 -11.34 -13.22 9.40
CA LYS A 504 -10.58 -13.08 10.65
C LYS A 504 -11.25 -13.93 11.74
N SER A 505 -10.50 -14.79 12.42
CA SER A 505 -10.94 -15.26 13.74
C SER A 505 -10.75 -14.12 14.72
N VAL A 506 -11.82 -13.76 15.42
CA VAL A 506 -11.84 -12.63 16.35
C VAL A 506 -12.14 -13.22 17.72
N ASP A 507 -11.16 -13.21 18.63
CA ASP A 507 -11.24 -13.91 19.92
C ASP A 507 -12.36 -13.38 20.84
N HIS A 508 -12.89 -12.18 20.55
CA HIS A 508 -13.98 -11.58 21.32
C HIS A 508 -15.39 -11.84 20.74
N TYR A 509 -15.52 -12.52 19.59
CA TYR A 509 -16.82 -12.89 19.05
C TYR A 509 -17.48 -14.01 19.88
N PRO A 510 -18.82 -14.13 19.85
CA PRO A 510 -19.50 -15.27 20.44
C PRO A 510 -19.03 -16.60 19.85
N PRO A 511 -19.02 -17.69 20.64
CA PRO A 511 -18.83 -19.04 20.13
C PRO A 511 -19.82 -19.34 18.99
N PHE A 512 -19.32 -19.89 17.89
CA PHE A 512 -20.13 -20.19 16.72
C PHE A 512 -19.98 -21.64 16.29
N ARG A 513 -21.13 -22.30 16.09
CA ARG A 513 -21.22 -23.70 15.68
C ARG A 513 -22.37 -23.87 14.69
N TRP A 514 -22.19 -24.79 13.75
CA TRP A 514 -23.22 -25.15 12.78
C TRP A 514 -24.08 -26.33 13.22
N ASP A 515 -23.99 -26.76 14.49
CA ASP A 515 -24.68 -27.96 14.97
C ASP A 515 -26.20 -27.84 14.77
N THR A 516 -26.76 -26.66 15.05
CA THR A 516 -28.15 -26.31 14.79
C THR A 516 -28.26 -24.91 14.16
N ILE A 517 -29.47 -24.37 13.96
CA ILE A 517 -29.67 -23.02 13.42
C ILE A 517 -29.09 -21.99 14.40
N PRO A 518 -28.12 -21.15 13.99
CA PRO A 518 -27.57 -20.13 14.89
C PRO A 518 -28.60 -19.03 15.18
N LEU A 519 -28.93 -18.85 16.45
CA LEU A 519 -29.90 -17.87 16.91
C LEU A 519 -29.22 -16.70 17.62
N TYR A 520 -29.94 -15.58 17.70
CA TYR A 520 -29.64 -14.53 18.66
C TYR A 520 -30.94 -13.94 19.23
N MET A 521 -30.82 -13.09 20.24
CA MET A 521 -31.95 -12.40 20.85
C MET A 521 -31.81 -10.88 20.75
N HIS A 522 -32.92 -10.21 20.47
CA HIS A 522 -33.01 -8.75 20.41
C HIS A 522 -34.33 -8.27 21.02
N MET A 523 -34.28 -7.63 22.19
CA MET A 523 -35.53 -7.34 22.91
C MET A 523 -35.39 -6.25 23.99
N ARG A 524 -36.53 -5.73 24.47
CA ARG A 524 -36.66 -4.81 25.63
C ARG A 524 -37.71 -5.28 26.64
N LYS A 525 -37.43 -5.05 27.92
CA LYS A 525 -38.40 -5.16 29.03
C LYS A 525 -38.20 -4.02 30.02
N SER A 526 -39.24 -3.24 30.31
CA SER A 526 -39.10 -2.00 31.11
C SER A 526 -38.88 -2.23 32.60
N VAL A 527 -39.14 -3.44 33.08
CA VAL A 527 -38.89 -3.89 34.46
C VAL A 527 -37.82 -4.98 34.45
N ALA A 528 -37.33 -5.38 35.63
CA ALA A 528 -36.40 -6.50 35.75
C ALA A 528 -36.95 -7.81 35.13
N PHE A 529 -36.04 -8.62 34.60
CA PHE A 529 -36.34 -9.97 34.14
C PHE A 529 -36.55 -10.91 35.32
N THR A 530 -37.42 -11.91 35.14
CA THR A 530 -37.54 -13.01 36.09
C THR A 530 -36.37 -14.00 35.90
N PRO A 531 -36.08 -14.87 36.89
CA PRO A 531 -35.05 -15.91 36.73
C PRO A 531 -35.26 -16.78 35.48
N GLU A 532 -36.50 -17.20 35.22
CA GLU A 532 -36.87 -18.01 34.05
C GLU A 532 -36.57 -17.31 32.72
N GLU A 533 -36.78 -15.99 32.66
CA GLU A 533 -36.44 -15.20 31.48
C GLU A 533 -34.94 -15.03 31.32
N ILE A 534 -34.19 -14.90 32.43
CA ILE A 534 -32.72 -14.86 32.40
C ILE A 534 -32.16 -16.19 31.90
N ASP A 535 -32.67 -17.32 32.39
CA ASP A 535 -32.29 -18.66 31.92
C ASP A 535 -32.55 -18.79 30.42
N TYR A 536 -33.71 -18.33 29.95
CA TYR A 536 -34.02 -18.33 28.51
C TYR A 536 -33.05 -17.45 27.70
N LEU A 537 -32.76 -16.24 28.15
CA LEU A 537 -31.83 -15.32 27.49
C LEU A 537 -30.40 -15.88 27.42
N ALA A 538 -29.97 -16.59 28.47
CA ALA A 538 -28.65 -17.22 28.54
C ALA A 538 -28.47 -18.39 27.56
N THR A 539 -29.54 -18.88 26.93
CA THR A 539 -29.44 -19.89 25.85
C THR A 539 -28.97 -19.32 24.51
N PHE A 540 -28.92 -17.99 24.36
CA PHE A 540 -28.51 -17.34 23.12
C PHE A 540 -27.04 -16.91 23.18
N PRO A 541 -26.27 -17.06 22.09
CA PRO A 541 -24.87 -16.63 22.02
C PRO A 541 -24.73 -15.10 22.01
N ILE A 542 -25.73 -14.38 21.47
CA ILE A 542 -25.80 -12.92 21.48
C ILE A 542 -27.16 -12.48 22.01
N VAL A 543 -27.16 -11.53 22.95
CA VAL A 543 -28.37 -10.86 23.47
C VAL A 543 -28.20 -9.35 23.35
N THR A 544 -29.05 -8.71 22.56
CA THR A 544 -29.16 -7.24 22.51
C THR A 544 -30.25 -6.76 23.45
N LEU A 545 -29.85 -5.97 24.44
CA LEU A 545 -30.75 -5.32 25.39
C LEU A 545 -31.13 -3.92 24.87
N GLU A 546 -32.34 -3.81 24.33
CA GLU A 546 -32.82 -2.58 23.71
C GLU A 546 -33.05 -1.44 24.70
N LYS A 547 -33.29 -0.25 24.14
CA LYS A 547 -33.89 0.91 24.83
C LYS A 547 -34.96 0.51 25.85
N THR A 548 -35.00 1.21 26.98
CA THR A 548 -35.94 1.03 28.10
C THR A 548 -35.69 -0.22 28.96
N THR A 549 -34.72 -1.07 28.66
CA THR A 549 -34.48 -2.29 29.44
C THR A 549 -34.20 -1.96 30.91
N GLY A 550 -35.00 -2.53 31.82
CA GLY A 550 -34.93 -2.36 33.28
C GLY A 550 -35.19 -0.93 33.79
N SER A 551 -35.52 0.03 32.93
CA SER A 551 -35.51 1.46 33.30
C SER A 551 -36.52 1.83 34.38
N LYS A 552 -37.66 1.13 34.50
CA LYS A 552 -38.65 1.38 35.57
C LYS A 552 -38.22 0.79 36.90
N THR A 553 -37.39 -0.26 36.90
CA THR A 553 -36.91 -0.92 38.13
C THR A 553 -35.63 -0.25 38.64
N TYR A 554 -34.70 0.09 37.74
CA TYR A 554 -33.37 0.57 38.09
C TYR A 554 -33.15 2.05 37.79
N GLY A 555 -34.21 2.77 37.40
CA GLY A 555 -34.19 4.21 37.11
C GLY A 555 -33.73 4.59 35.70
N SER A 556 -32.93 3.75 35.04
CA SER A 556 -32.37 4.07 33.71
C SER A 556 -32.10 2.83 32.85
N SER A 557 -31.92 3.05 31.55
CA SER A 557 -31.58 1.97 30.61
C SER A 557 -30.12 1.51 30.81
N GLU A 558 -29.23 2.40 31.23
CA GLU A 558 -27.86 2.10 31.63
C GLU A 558 -27.83 1.09 32.76
N ALA A 559 -28.48 1.42 33.89
CA ALA A 559 -28.50 0.55 35.06
C ALA A 559 -29.27 -0.76 34.78
N GLY A 560 -30.42 -0.66 34.11
CA GLY A 560 -31.23 -1.82 33.80
C GLY A 560 -30.56 -2.82 32.86
N SER A 561 -29.88 -2.34 31.81
CA SER A 561 -29.14 -3.21 30.90
C SER A 561 -27.94 -3.88 31.59
N ARG A 562 -27.24 -3.17 32.49
CA ARG A 562 -26.12 -3.74 33.25
C ARG A 562 -26.57 -4.85 34.20
N GLU A 563 -27.66 -4.63 34.95
CA GLU A 563 -28.18 -5.66 35.85
C GLU A 563 -28.69 -6.90 35.09
N ALA A 564 -29.36 -6.70 33.95
CA ALA A 564 -29.74 -7.82 33.09
C ALA A 564 -28.51 -8.55 32.52
N ALA A 565 -27.48 -7.82 32.07
CA ALA A 565 -26.25 -8.41 31.55
C ALA A 565 -25.52 -9.26 32.60
N LYS A 566 -25.38 -8.75 33.83
CA LYS A 566 -24.81 -9.50 34.96
C LYS A 566 -25.59 -10.78 35.24
N ALA A 567 -26.92 -10.69 35.27
CA ALA A 567 -27.78 -11.84 35.52
C ALA A 567 -27.66 -12.92 34.42
N ILE A 568 -27.65 -12.51 33.14
CA ILE A 568 -27.43 -13.42 32.01
C ILE A 568 -26.05 -14.10 32.13
N LYS A 569 -24.99 -13.33 32.36
CA LYS A 569 -23.62 -13.85 32.45
C LYS A 569 -23.39 -14.73 33.68
N ALA A 570 -24.15 -14.54 34.75
CA ALA A 570 -24.11 -15.43 35.91
C ALA A 570 -24.63 -16.85 35.57
N VAL A 571 -25.55 -16.97 34.60
CA VAL A 571 -26.04 -18.26 34.09
C VAL A 571 -25.13 -18.81 32.99
N ASN A 572 -24.73 -17.96 32.04
CA ASN A 572 -23.84 -18.34 30.94
C ASN A 572 -22.81 -17.24 30.63
N PRO A 573 -21.55 -17.37 31.09
CA PRO A 573 -20.53 -16.35 30.88
C PRO A 573 -20.10 -16.21 29.40
N GLU A 574 -20.41 -17.18 28.54
CA GLU A 574 -20.09 -17.16 27.11
C GLU A 574 -21.07 -16.30 26.29
N THR A 575 -22.27 -16.02 26.83
CA THR A 575 -23.26 -15.18 26.16
C THR A 575 -22.73 -13.75 26.04
N LYS A 576 -22.69 -13.23 24.80
CA LYS A 576 -22.28 -11.86 24.52
C LYS A 576 -23.47 -10.91 24.64
N VAL A 577 -23.38 -9.92 25.51
CA VAL A 577 -24.46 -8.97 25.77
C VAL A 577 -24.15 -7.61 25.14
N LEU A 578 -25.05 -7.12 24.29
CA LEU A 578 -24.91 -5.83 23.60
C LEU A 578 -25.82 -4.77 24.22
N TYR A 579 -25.23 -3.62 24.51
CA TYR A 579 -25.96 -2.44 24.98
C TYR A 579 -26.47 -1.62 23.79
N TYR A 580 -27.77 -1.31 23.77
CA TYR A 580 -28.39 -0.53 22.70
C TYR A 580 -28.14 0.98 22.88
N ARG A 581 -27.76 1.66 21.79
CA ARG A 581 -27.80 3.12 21.67
C ARG A 581 -28.34 3.56 20.31
N ASN A 582 -29.23 4.56 20.31
CA ASN A 582 -29.70 5.17 19.06
C ASN A 582 -28.78 6.32 18.63
N VAL A 583 -28.41 6.33 17.35
CA VAL A 583 -27.48 7.28 16.73
C VAL A 583 -28.13 8.64 16.47
N MET A 584 -29.44 8.68 16.16
CA MET A 584 -30.11 9.90 15.70
C MET A 584 -31.24 10.38 16.60
N CYS A 585 -31.90 9.52 17.35
CA CYS A 585 -33.11 9.85 18.09
C CYS A 585 -32.87 9.89 19.60
N ASN A 586 -33.26 10.97 20.25
CA ASN A 586 -33.24 11.10 21.71
C ASN A 586 -34.40 10.33 22.34
N TYR A 587 -34.07 9.29 23.13
CA TYR A 587 -35.03 8.49 23.89
C TYR A 587 -34.92 8.83 25.37
N GLY A 588 -36.03 9.06 26.07
CA GLY A 588 -36.01 9.61 27.44
C GLY A 588 -35.60 8.66 28.58
N SER A 589 -35.30 7.39 28.33
CA SER A 589 -35.02 6.40 29.39
C SER A 589 -33.56 6.31 29.81
N TYR A 590 -32.72 7.28 29.44
CA TYR A 590 -31.27 7.27 29.68
C TYR A 590 -30.88 8.38 30.63
N ASN A 591 -30.09 8.06 31.65
CA ASN A 591 -29.60 9.04 32.62
C ASN A 591 -28.66 10.05 31.96
N VAL A 592 -27.84 9.61 31.00
CA VAL A 592 -26.86 10.48 30.35
C VAL A 592 -27.50 11.70 29.67
N ASN A 593 -28.78 11.60 29.30
CA ASN A 593 -29.52 12.64 28.60
C ASN A 593 -29.65 13.96 29.38
N ASP A 594 -29.49 13.96 30.70
CA ASP A 594 -29.48 15.22 31.47
C ASP A 594 -28.37 16.17 31.02
N GLY A 595 -27.23 15.64 30.57
CA GLY A 595 -26.12 16.43 30.02
C GLY A 595 -26.40 17.09 28.68
N LEU A 596 -27.50 16.74 27.98
CA LEU A 596 -27.89 17.40 26.73
C LEU A 596 -28.29 18.87 26.94
N ARG A 597 -28.65 19.26 28.17
CA ARG A 597 -28.99 20.65 28.51
C ARG A 597 -27.79 21.60 28.39
N ASP A 598 -26.59 21.05 28.50
CA ASP A 598 -25.33 21.79 28.45
C ASP A 598 -24.73 21.86 27.03
N ILE A 599 -25.44 21.30 26.03
CA ILE A 599 -25.00 21.27 24.63
C ILE A 599 -25.94 22.16 23.80
N PRO A 600 -25.53 23.41 23.47
CA PRO A 600 -26.42 24.40 22.86
C PRO A 600 -27.13 23.95 21.57
N ASN A 601 -26.44 23.18 20.73
CA ASN A 601 -26.96 22.69 19.45
C ASN A 601 -27.16 21.17 19.45
N ALA A 602 -27.62 20.59 20.55
CA ALA A 602 -27.82 19.14 20.66
C ALA A 602 -28.81 18.55 19.64
N PHE A 603 -29.70 19.36 19.06
CA PHE A 603 -30.80 18.88 18.23
C PHE A 603 -30.93 19.65 16.92
N LEU A 604 -31.27 18.92 15.85
CA LEU A 604 -31.50 19.51 14.54
C LEU A 604 -32.68 20.48 14.56
N VAL A 605 -32.47 21.64 13.96
CA VAL A 605 -33.48 22.67 13.73
C VAL A 605 -33.69 22.83 12.23
N ALA A 606 -34.95 22.76 11.80
CA ALA A 606 -35.34 22.95 10.41
C ALA A 606 -35.27 24.43 10.01
N ARG A 607 -35.33 24.73 8.71
CA ARG A 607 -35.26 26.12 8.19
C ARG A 607 -36.33 27.07 8.75
N ASN A 608 -37.45 26.53 9.23
CA ASN A 608 -38.54 27.29 9.86
C ASN A 608 -38.32 27.56 11.36
N GLY A 609 -37.15 27.22 11.92
CA GLY A 609 -36.83 27.40 13.33
C GLY A 609 -37.37 26.31 14.26
N ASN A 610 -38.14 25.35 13.76
CA ASN A 610 -38.68 24.25 14.57
C ASN A 610 -37.68 23.10 14.70
N LYS A 611 -37.63 22.48 15.88
CA LYS A 611 -36.86 21.25 16.08
C LYS A 611 -37.37 20.12 15.18
N LYS A 612 -36.46 19.35 14.61
CA LYS A 612 -36.79 18.13 13.87
C LYS A 612 -37.20 17.04 14.87
N LEU A 613 -38.40 16.50 14.68
CA LEU A 613 -38.96 15.44 15.50
C LEU A 613 -39.12 14.12 14.73
N HIS A 614 -38.67 13.02 15.33
CA HIS A 614 -38.99 11.68 14.89
C HIS A 614 -40.31 11.21 15.53
N ARG A 615 -41.24 10.71 14.70
CA ARG A 615 -42.60 10.30 15.08
C ARG A 615 -43.37 11.38 15.86
N GLY A 616 -43.08 12.65 15.58
CA GLY A 616 -43.74 13.81 16.17
C GLY A 616 -43.42 14.08 17.65
N VAL A 617 -42.57 13.29 18.30
CA VAL A 617 -42.34 13.41 19.76
C VAL A 617 -40.88 13.31 20.20
N ARG A 618 -39.97 12.82 19.35
CA ARG A 618 -38.57 12.61 19.74
C ARG A 618 -37.65 13.58 19.04
N GLU A 619 -36.86 14.33 19.79
CA GLU A 619 -35.85 15.21 19.22
C GLU A 619 -34.78 14.40 18.49
N VAL A 620 -34.31 14.94 17.36
CA VAL A 620 -33.29 14.33 16.52
C VAL A 620 -31.96 15.03 16.75
N TYR A 621 -30.91 14.26 17.05
CA TYR A 621 -29.56 14.74 17.31
C TYR A 621 -28.96 15.46 16.10
N ASP A 622 -28.20 16.52 16.38
CA ASP A 622 -27.42 17.25 15.37
C ASP A 622 -25.98 16.72 15.27
N LEU A 623 -25.76 15.71 14.43
CA LEU A 623 -24.44 15.11 14.29
C LEU A 623 -23.41 16.05 13.64
N SER A 624 -23.79 17.23 13.13
CA SER A 624 -22.82 18.22 12.67
C SER A 624 -22.10 18.93 13.83
N ASP A 625 -22.66 18.89 15.04
CA ASP A 625 -22.06 19.50 16.23
C ASP A 625 -21.00 18.59 16.88
N PRO A 626 -19.72 19.02 16.97
CA PRO A 626 -18.65 18.22 17.56
C PRO A 626 -18.84 17.92 19.05
N THR A 627 -19.47 18.83 19.80
CA THR A 627 -19.72 18.66 21.24
C THR A 627 -20.72 17.55 21.47
N LEU A 628 -21.80 17.51 20.67
CA LEU A 628 -22.77 16.43 20.72
C LEU A 628 -22.15 15.08 20.34
N ARG A 629 -21.36 15.04 19.25
CA ARG A 629 -20.67 13.80 18.83
C ARG A 629 -19.79 13.26 19.95
N LYS A 630 -18.97 14.12 20.56
CA LYS A 630 -18.10 13.73 21.67
C LYS A 630 -18.90 13.18 22.85
N TRP A 631 -19.94 13.89 23.29
CA TRP A 631 -20.83 13.44 24.38
C TRP A 631 -21.45 12.08 24.09
N TRP A 632 -21.90 11.86 22.86
CA TRP A 632 -22.54 10.60 22.47
C TRP A 632 -21.52 9.45 22.43
N VAL A 633 -20.30 9.68 21.92
CA VAL A 633 -19.22 8.66 21.90
C VAL A 633 -18.74 8.36 23.31
N ASP A 634 -18.56 9.36 24.16
CA ASP A 634 -18.13 9.19 25.56
C ASP A 634 -19.06 8.22 26.29
N HIS A 635 -20.38 8.36 26.10
CA HIS A 635 -21.37 7.45 26.68
C HIS A 635 -21.23 6.00 26.19
N CYS A 636 -21.07 5.82 24.87
CA CYS A 636 -20.90 4.47 24.30
C CYS A 636 -19.62 3.80 24.80
N VAL A 637 -18.53 4.57 24.90
CA VAL A 637 -17.23 4.08 25.40
C VAL A 637 -17.31 3.74 26.90
N GLU A 638 -17.99 4.57 27.70
CA GLU A 638 -18.26 4.28 29.12
C GLU A 638 -19.01 2.94 29.26
N MET A 639 -20.11 2.77 28.53
CA MET A 639 -20.91 1.54 28.60
C MET A 639 -20.14 0.31 28.12
N ALA A 640 -19.29 0.44 27.09
CA ALA A 640 -18.41 -0.62 26.62
C ALA A 640 -17.30 -0.96 27.64
N GLY A 641 -16.95 -0.02 28.52
CA GLY A 641 -15.96 -0.20 29.57
C GLY A 641 -16.40 -1.10 30.73
N HIS A 642 -17.69 -1.45 30.83
CA HIS A 642 -18.18 -2.40 31.83
C HIS A 642 -17.95 -3.86 31.40
N ASP A 643 -17.48 -4.70 32.31
CA ASP A 643 -17.13 -6.11 32.05
C ASP A 643 -18.33 -6.95 31.62
N GLU A 644 -19.51 -6.64 32.17
CA GLU A 644 -20.76 -7.32 31.83
C GLU A 644 -21.27 -7.01 30.42
N ILE A 645 -20.80 -5.94 29.78
CA ILE A 645 -21.20 -5.53 28.42
C ILE A 645 -20.12 -5.96 27.43
N ASP A 646 -20.44 -6.77 26.42
CA ASP A 646 -19.47 -7.24 25.42
C ASP A 646 -19.42 -6.36 24.16
N GLY A 647 -20.31 -5.38 24.05
CA GLY A 647 -20.33 -4.48 22.91
C GLY A 647 -21.51 -3.54 22.88
N ILE A 648 -21.55 -2.72 21.84
CA ILE A 648 -22.58 -1.72 21.61
C ILE A 648 -23.34 -2.06 20.33
N PHE A 649 -24.67 -2.09 20.45
CA PHE A 649 -25.56 -2.14 19.31
C PHE A 649 -26.03 -0.74 18.95
N LEU A 650 -25.76 -0.34 17.71
CA LEU A 650 -26.01 0.97 17.15
C LEU A 650 -27.25 0.92 16.26
N ASP A 651 -28.33 1.55 16.72
CA ASP A 651 -29.57 1.70 15.95
C ASP A 651 -29.70 3.11 15.37
N GLY A 652 -30.41 3.23 14.25
CA GLY A 652 -30.71 4.50 13.61
C GLY A 652 -29.58 5.04 12.72
N ASN A 653 -28.56 4.26 12.38
CA ASN A 653 -27.49 4.69 11.46
C ASN A 653 -28.07 5.17 10.12
N ILE A 654 -29.01 4.41 9.57
CA ILE A 654 -29.68 4.80 8.32
C ILE A 654 -30.40 6.15 8.42
N LYS A 655 -30.80 6.59 9.61
CA LYS A 655 -31.49 7.88 9.79
C LYS A 655 -30.52 9.06 9.59
N ALA A 656 -29.22 8.85 9.81
CA ALA A 656 -28.17 9.84 9.50
C ALA A 656 -27.84 9.86 8.01
N LEU A 657 -27.95 8.71 7.34
CA LEU A 657 -27.46 8.48 5.98
C LEU A 657 -28.54 8.58 4.89
N GLU A 658 -29.82 8.44 5.24
CA GLU A 658 -30.95 8.50 4.31
C GLU A 658 -31.52 9.93 4.26
N PRO A 659 -31.32 10.68 3.15
CA PRO A 659 -31.78 12.06 3.04
C PRO A 659 -33.29 12.24 3.24
N ALA A 660 -34.09 11.20 2.97
CA ALA A 660 -35.54 11.23 3.20
C ALA A 660 -35.93 11.33 4.69
N PHE A 661 -35.13 10.77 5.61
CA PHE A 661 -35.40 10.87 7.05
C PHE A 661 -35.33 12.33 7.54
N LEU A 662 -34.27 13.02 7.11
CA LEU A 662 -33.97 14.38 7.52
C LEU A 662 -35.02 15.39 7.00
N GLY A 663 -35.83 15.00 6.00
CA GLY A 663 -36.94 15.79 5.48
C GLY A 663 -36.49 16.90 4.53
N SER A 664 -37.37 17.39 3.67
CA SER A 664 -37.05 18.48 2.72
C SER A 664 -36.84 19.83 3.41
N GLU A 665 -37.35 19.96 4.64
CA GLU A 665 -37.20 21.14 5.49
C GLU A 665 -35.76 21.37 5.96
N LEU A 666 -34.91 20.34 5.95
CA LEU A 666 -33.45 20.46 6.07
C LEU A 666 -32.85 20.68 4.67
N GLY A 667 -32.07 21.75 4.50
CA GLY A 667 -31.36 22.00 3.25
C GLY A 667 -30.33 20.91 2.92
N ALA A 668 -30.03 20.71 1.64
CA ALA A 668 -29.09 19.67 1.18
C ALA A 668 -27.71 19.75 1.86
N GLN A 669 -27.16 20.96 2.01
CA GLN A 669 -25.91 21.18 2.73
C GLN A 669 -25.97 20.66 4.17
N ARG A 670 -27.05 20.98 4.91
CA ARG A 670 -27.19 20.55 6.31
C ARG A 670 -27.32 19.02 6.43
N LYS A 671 -27.94 18.36 5.45
CA LYS A 671 -27.99 16.89 5.40
C LYS A 671 -26.61 16.29 5.19
N GLN A 672 -25.80 16.90 4.32
CA GLN A 672 -24.43 16.46 4.08
C GLN A 672 -23.58 16.62 5.36
N GLU A 673 -23.67 17.76 6.04
CA GLU A 673 -22.96 18.00 7.31
C GLU A 673 -23.31 16.95 8.40
N VAL A 674 -24.57 16.49 8.45
CA VAL A 674 -24.99 15.40 9.34
C VAL A 674 -24.36 14.07 8.94
N ALA A 675 -24.31 13.76 7.64
CA ALA A 675 -23.70 12.53 7.14
C ALA A 675 -22.17 12.52 7.36
N ASP A 676 -21.51 13.64 7.14
CA ASP A 676 -20.07 13.82 7.39
C ASP A 676 -19.77 13.70 8.89
N GLY A 677 -20.59 14.36 9.72
CA GLY A 677 -20.52 14.26 11.17
C GLY A 677 -20.72 12.83 11.67
N TYR A 678 -21.63 12.06 11.07
CA TYR A 678 -21.80 10.64 11.35
C TYR A 678 -20.52 9.84 11.08
N ALA A 679 -19.86 10.05 9.93
CA ALA A 679 -18.63 9.33 9.60
C ALA A 679 -17.51 9.62 10.61
N VAL A 680 -17.36 10.89 11.01
CA VAL A 680 -16.41 11.30 12.07
C VAL A 680 -16.75 10.62 13.40
N MET A 681 -18.03 10.61 13.78
CA MET A 681 -18.50 9.99 15.03
C MET A 681 -18.24 8.48 15.07
N MET A 682 -18.50 7.77 13.97
CA MET A 682 -18.29 6.32 13.90
C MET A 682 -16.80 5.95 13.95
N LYS A 683 -15.94 6.76 13.33
CA LYS A 683 -14.49 6.56 13.42
C LYS A 683 -13.98 6.79 14.85
N ASP A 684 -14.41 7.87 15.51
CA ASP A 684 -14.04 8.14 16.91
C ASP A 684 -14.51 7.02 17.85
N LEU A 685 -15.75 6.53 17.66
CA LEU A 685 -16.25 5.40 18.43
C LEU A 685 -15.41 4.14 18.21
N GLN A 686 -15.08 3.81 16.96
CA GLN A 686 -14.25 2.64 16.64
C GLN A 686 -12.87 2.74 17.31
N ASP A 687 -12.23 3.91 17.24
CA ASP A 687 -10.87 4.11 17.77
C ASP A 687 -10.81 4.04 19.30
N ARG A 688 -11.91 4.39 19.98
CA ARG A 688 -11.97 4.50 21.44
C ARG A 688 -12.67 3.32 22.11
N THR A 689 -13.37 2.49 21.36
CA THR A 689 -13.99 1.27 21.90
C THR A 689 -12.88 0.25 22.23
N PRO A 690 -12.90 -0.36 23.43
CA PRO A 690 -11.86 -1.35 23.79
C PRO A 690 -11.79 -2.49 22.75
N PRO A 691 -10.59 -2.96 22.35
CA PRO A 691 -10.43 -3.96 21.27
C PRO A 691 -11.10 -5.31 21.49
N ASN A 692 -11.53 -5.61 22.73
CA ASN A 692 -12.26 -6.82 23.10
C ASN A 692 -13.79 -6.62 23.11
N LYS A 693 -14.30 -5.47 22.67
CA LYS A 693 -15.73 -5.14 22.64
C LYS A 693 -16.20 -5.01 21.20
N MET A 694 -17.43 -5.45 20.94
CA MET A 694 -18.01 -5.45 19.60
C MET A 694 -18.78 -4.17 19.29
N LEU A 695 -18.74 -3.72 18.04
CA LEU A 695 -19.65 -2.71 17.50
C LEU A 695 -20.52 -3.35 16.41
N ILE A 696 -21.83 -3.43 16.65
CA ILE A 696 -22.81 -3.95 15.69
C ILE A 696 -23.79 -2.84 15.32
N ALA A 697 -23.98 -2.59 14.02
CA ALA A 697 -24.81 -1.48 13.54
C ALA A 697 -25.93 -1.91 12.60
N ASN A 698 -27.03 -1.19 12.53
CA ASN A 698 -28.10 -1.46 11.55
C ASN A 698 -27.80 -0.87 10.15
N ILE A 699 -26.65 -1.23 9.57
CA ILE A 699 -26.06 -0.51 8.42
C ILE A 699 -26.29 -1.15 7.06
N ILE A 700 -26.34 -2.49 6.96
CA ILE A 700 -26.62 -3.15 5.67
C ILE A 700 -28.09 -2.92 5.30
N ARG A 701 -28.31 -2.13 4.25
CA ARG A 701 -29.61 -1.69 3.73
C ARG A 701 -29.48 -1.43 2.22
N ALA A 702 -30.24 -2.16 1.40
CA ALA A 702 -30.11 -2.10 -0.06
C ALA A 702 -30.40 -0.72 -0.70
N ARG A 703 -31.04 0.20 0.03
CA ARG A 703 -31.26 1.60 -0.42
C ARG A 703 -30.04 2.51 -0.24
N LEU A 704 -29.09 2.14 0.60
CA LEU A 704 -27.86 2.92 0.75
C LEU A 704 -26.93 2.66 -0.45
N THR A 705 -26.03 3.61 -0.71
CA THR A 705 -24.92 3.40 -1.65
C THR A 705 -24.15 2.14 -1.26
N ASP A 706 -23.91 1.26 -2.24
CA ASP A 706 -23.28 -0.04 -2.04
C ASP A 706 -23.93 -0.90 -0.94
N SER A 707 -25.24 -0.76 -0.75
CA SER A 707 -26.02 -1.40 0.30
C SER A 707 -25.50 -1.16 1.73
N GLY A 708 -24.68 -0.13 1.94
CA GLY A 708 -24.04 0.18 3.22
C GLY A 708 -22.73 -0.57 3.51
N LEU A 709 -22.21 -1.36 2.56
CA LEU A 709 -20.97 -2.14 2.74
C LEU A 709 -19.73 -1.26 2.97
N ASN A 710 -19.68 -0.08 2.36
CA ASN A 710 -18.61 0.90 2.58
C ASN A 710 -18.50 1.39 4.04
N TYR A 711 -19.57 1.30 4.83
CA TYR A 711 -19.57 1.66 6.25
C TYR A 711 -19.21 0.48 7.17
N MET A 712 -19.17 -0.76 6.67
CA MET A 712 -18.80 -1.94 7.46
C MET A 712 -17.35 -1.91 7.98
N GLN A 713 -16.52 -0.99 7.48
CA GLN A 713 -15.19 -0.76 8.01
C GLN A 713 -15.18 -0.31 9.48
N TYR A 714 -16.26 0.32 9.96
CA TYR A 714 -16.38 0.82 11.34
C TYR A 714 -16.91 -0.23 12.33
N PHE A 715 -17.46 -1.35 11.85
CA PHE A 715 -18.25 -2.26 12.66
C PHE A 715 -17.80 -3.71 12.51
N ASP A 716 -17.93 -4.48 13.59
CA ASP A 716 -17.70 -5.92 13.62
C ASP A 716 -18.85 -6.69 12.95
N GLY A 717 -20.04 -6.11 12.94
CA GLY A 717 -21.22 -6.73 12.37
C GLY A 717 -22.33 -5.78 11.97
N SER A 718 -23.30 -6.34 11.27
CA SER A 718 -24.54 -5.66 10.92
C SER A 718 -25.77 -6.37 11.46
N TYR A 719 -26.69 -5.56 11.93
CA TYR A 719 -28.07 -5.93 12.21
C TYR A 719 -28.96 -5.64 10.99
N LEU A 720 -29.78 -6.61 10.62
CA LEU A 720 -30.70 -6.50 9.50
C LEU A 720 -32.14 -6.61 9.98
N GLU A 721 -32.96 -5.67 9.53
CA GLU A 721 -34.41 -5.68 9.58
C GLU A 721 -34.90 -5.04 8.28
N GLY A 722 -36.13 -5.31 7.86
CA GLY A 722 -36.66 -4.72 6.63
C GLY A 722 -35.91 -5.15 5.37
N ILE A 723 -35.28 -6.34 5.36
CA ILE A 723 -34.62 -6.86 4.14
C ILE A 723 -35.62 -7.08 2.98
N GLU A 724 -36.91 -7.14 3.30
CA GLU A 724 -38.01 -7.26 2.33
C GLU A 724 -38.71 -5.91 2.03
N SER A 725 -38.10 -4.79 2.40
CA SER A 725 -38.69 -3.45 2.24
C SER A 725 -38.59 -2.93 0.81
N GLU A 726 -39.71 -2.47 0.26
CA GLU A 726 -39.70 -1.66 -0.96
C GLU A 726 -39.28 -0.22 -0.60
N ALA A 727 -38.08 0.19 -1.00
CA ALA A 727 -37.53 1.50 -0.67
C ALA A 727 -36.42 1.91 -1.65
N GLY A 728 -36.11 3.22 -1.71
CA GLY A 728 -35.00 3.73 -2.52
C GLY A 728 -35.21 3.65 -4.03
N GLY A 729 -36.46 3.53 -4.48
CA GLY A 729 -36.80 3.35 -5.90
C GLY A 729 -36.69 1.91 -6.41
N PHE A 730 -36.38 0.94 -5.56
CA PHE A 730 -36.32 -0.48 -5.90
C PHE A 730 -37.66 -1.17 -5.63
N THR A 731 -38.04 -2.10 -6.52
CA THR A 731 -39.10 -3.07 -6.23
C THR A 731 -38.70 -3.96 -5.04
N ARG A 732 -39.67 -4.61 -4.41
CA ARG A 732 -39.40 -5.58 -3.32
C ARG A 732 -38.35 -6.63 -3.73
N LEU A 733 -38.43 -7.16 -4.96
CA LEU A 733 -37.55 -8.24 -5.41
C LEU A 733 -36.11 -7.75 -5.60
N GLU A 734 -35.93 -6.59 -6.22
CA GLU A 734 -34.61 -5.98 -6.39
C GLU A 734 -33.97 -5.63 -5.05
N TYR A 735 -34.75 -5.06 -4.12
CA TYR A 735 -34.27 -4.72 -2.79
C TYR A 735 -33.82 -5.97 -2.03
N LEU A 736 -34.63 -7.02 -2.07
CA LEU A 736 -34.34 -8.28 -1.40
C LEU A 736 -33.15 -9.00 -2.00
N ALA A 737 -33.05 -9.07 -3.34
CA ALA A 737 -31.89 -9.67 -4.02
C ALA A 737 -30.58 -8.93 -3.69
N ARG A 738 -30.60 -7.59 -3.73
CA ARG A 738 -29.45 -6.75 -3.30
C ARG A 738 -29.11 -6.95 -1.83
N GLY A 739 -30.13 -7.09 -0.98
CA GLY A 739 -29.95 -7.37 0.44
C GLY A 739 -29.27 -8.71 0.68
N ILE A 740 -29.71 -9.77 -0.02
CA ILE A 740 -29.09 -11.11 0.05
C ILE A 740 -27.61 -11.02 -0.35
N ASP A 741 -27.31 -10.38 -1.47
CA ASP A 741 -25.94 -10.22 -1.96
C ASP A 741 -25.06 -9.45 -0.96
N ALA A 742 -25.53 -8.30 -0.46
CA ALA A 742 -24.79 -7.52 0.52
C ALA A 742 -24.53 -8.28 1.83
N VAL A 743 -25.54 -9.02 2.33
CA VAL A 743 -25.36 -9.87 3.52
C VAL A 743 -24.31 -10.93 3.27
N GLN A 744 -24.38 -11.65 2.14
CA GLN A 744 -23.39 -12.68 1.83
C GLN A 744 -21.98 -12.09 1.70
N GLN A 745 -21.83 -10.93 1.06
CA GLN A 745 -20.53 -10.26 0.95
C GLN A 745 -19.95 -9.92 2.33
N ALA A 746 -20.74 -9.32 3.23
CA ALA A 746 -20.27 -9.01 4.58
C ALA A 746 -20.00 -10.26 5.43
N ALA A 747 -20.88 -11.26 5.36
CA ALA A 747 -20.74 -12.52 6.10
C ALA A 747 -19.47 -13.29 5.69
N ARG A 748 -19.16 -13.35 4.39
CA ARG A 748 -17.93 -13.99 3.87
C ARG A 748 -16.65 -13.26 4.28
N GLN A 749 -16.73 -11.97 4.59
CA GLN A 749 -15.63 -11.20 5.18
C GLN A 749 -15.44 -11.47 6.69
N GLY A 750 -16.24 -12.38 7.28
CA GLY A 750 -16.20 -12.70 8.70
C GLY A 750 -16.89 -11.69 9.60
N LYS A 751 -17.77 -10.84 9.06
CA LYS A 751 -18.59 -9.91 9.85
C LYS A 751 -19.74 -10.63 10.53
N ILE A 752 -20.12 -10.20 11.73
CA ILE A 752 -21.31 -10.73 12.41
C ILE A 752 -22.55 -10.27 11.65
N ILE A 753 -23.45 -11.19 11.33
CA ILE A 753 -24.75 -10.88 10.71
C ILE A 753 -25.86 -11.27 11.67
N CYS A 754 -26.68 -10.30 12.08
CA CYS A 754 -27.85 -10.53 12.93
C CYS A 754 -29.13 -10.22 12.13
N MET A 755 -29.84 -11.23 11.65
CA MET A 755 -31.08 -11.07 10.88
C MET A 755 -32.32 -11.11 11.78
N SER A 756 -32.91 -9.95 12.09
CA SER A 756 -34.25 -9.86 12.70
C SER A 756 -35.33 -9.98 11.65
N MET A 757 -36.11 -11.05 11.74
CA MET A 757 -37.07 -11.44 10.73
C MET A 757 -38.48 -11.46 11.31
N GLY A 758 -39.30 -10.48 10.93
CA GLY A 758 -40.66 -10.42 11.43
C GLY A 758 -41.57 -11.55 10.90
N LEU A 759 -42.31 -12.16 11.81
CA LEU A 759 -43.31 -13.21 11.56
C LEU A 759 -44.69 -12.63 11.22
N GLY A 760 -44.96 -11.40 11.65
CA GLY A 760 -46.19 -10.68 11.34
C GLY A 760 -46.25 -10.18 9.88
N ASN A 761 -47.47 -9.94 9.42
CA ASN A 761 -47.73 -9.27 8.13
C ASN A 761 -47.22 -7.84 8.17
N ALA A 762 -46.69 -7.34 7.04
CA ALA A 762 -46.33 -5.92 6.91
C ALA A 762 -47.55 -5.03 7.22
N ALA A 763 -47.34 -3.94 7.96
CA ALA A 763 -48.40 -2.99 8.27
C ALA A 763 -48.93 -2.32 6.98
N SER A 764 -50.22 -1.98 6.94
CA SER A 764 -50.86 -1.29 5.81
C SER A 764 -50.18 0.07 5.58
N GLY A 765 -49.43 0.21 4.48
CA GLY A 765 -48.66 1.40 4.15
C GLY A 765 -47.22 1.17 3.64
N GLY A 766 -46.79 -0.08 3.45
CA GLY A 766 -45.44 -0.40 2.95
C GLY A 766 -44.35 -0.15 4.00
N LEU A 767 -43.19 -0.78 3.83
CA LEU A 767 -42.12 -0.71 4.82
C LEU A 767 -41.38 0.63 4.70
N ARG A 768 -41.59 1.50 5.70
CA ARG A 768 -40.91 2.80 5.87
C ARG A 768 -39.47 2.58 6.36
N ILE A 769 -38.79 3.64 6.83
CA ILE A 769 -37.39 3.56 7.29
C ILE A 769 -37.14 2.46 8.34
N ASP A 770 -38.14 2.16 9.17
CA ASP A 770 -38.16 1.08 10.16
C ASP A 770 -39.07 -0.08 9.68
N ASP A 771 -38.70 -1.35 9.97
CA ASP A 771 -39.57 -2.50 9.68
C ASP A 771 -40.80 -2.47 10.60
N SER A 772 -41.99 -2.38 10.00
CA SER A 772 -43.26 -2.24 10.71
C SER A 772 -44.20 -3.38 10.33
N ARG A 773 -44.41 -4.31 11.25
CA ARG A 773 -45.28 -5.47 11.07
C ARG A 773 -46.38 -5.51 12.11
N LYS A 774 -47.54 -6.04 11.73
CA LYS A 774 -48.65 -6.31 12.64
C LYS A 774 -48.24 -7.40 13.62
N LYS A 775 -48.56 -7.21 14.90
CA LYS A 775 -48.41 -8.27 15.91
C LYS A 775 -49.25 -9.49 15.52
N LEU A 776 -48.76 -10.66 15.89
CA LEU A 776 -49.52 -11.90 15.74
C LEU A 776 -50.59 -11.99 16.84
N SER A 777 -51.73 -12.57 16.50
CA SER A 777 -52.70 -13.04 17.51
C SER A 777 -52.12 -14.24 18.25
N GLN A 778 -52.44 -14.42 19.53
CA GLN A 778 -52.09 -15.64 20.25
C GLN A 778 -52.62 -16.87 19.50
N GLY A 779 -51.79 -17.90 19.36
CA GLY A 779 -52.15 -19.15 18.65
C GLY A 779 -52.10 -19.07 17.12
N ALA A 780 -51.63 -17.98 16.51
CA ALA A 780 -51.46 -17.92 15.05
C ALA A 780 -50.51 -19.01 14.53
N ASP A 781 -50.84 -19.64 13.39
CA ASP A 781 -49.90 -20.57 12.73
C ASP A 781 -48.76 -19.80 12.07
N THR A 782 -47.60 -19.81 12.73
CA THR A 782 -46.40 -19.12 12.26
C THR A 782 -45.53 -19.98 11.35
N ARG A 783 -45.82 -21.29 11.18
CA ARG A 783 -44.90 -22.24 10.54
C ARG A 783 -44.52 -21.85 9.11
N PRO A 784 -45.45 -21.51 8.20
CA PRO A 784 -45.08 -21.18 6.82
C PRO A 784 -44.16 -19.95 6.73
N ARG A 785 -44.43 -18.95 7.58
CA ARG A 785 -43.63 -17.73 7.61
C ARG A 785 -42.28 -17.94 8.27
N LEU A 786 -42.23 -18.76 9.34
CA LEU A 786 -40.99 -19.17 9.98
C LEU A 786 -40.08 -19.90 9.00
N GLU A 787 -40.62 -20.88 8.26
CA GLU A 787 -39.85 -21.65 7.27
C GLU A 787 -39.27 -20.74 6.18
N TYR A 788 -40.05 -19.79 5.66
CA TYR A 788 -39.54 -18.80 4.71
C TYR A 788 -38.40 -17.94 5.29
N CYS A 789 -38.55 -17.44 6.52
CA CYS A 789 -37.51 -16.64 7.18
C CYS A 789 -36.23 -17.44 7.39
N LEU A 790 -36.35 -18.70 7.81
CA LEU A 790 -35.20 -19.58 8.03
C LEU A 790 -34.53 -19.96 6.70
N ALA A 791 -35.30 -20.23 5.64
CA ALA A 791 -34.74 -20.48 4.32
C ALA A 791 -33.96 -19.25 3.82
N LEU A 792 -34.53 -18.05 3.92
CA LEU A 792 -33.86 -16.81 3.56
C LEU A 792 -32.55 -16.60 4.35
N PHE A 793 -32.59 -16.83 5.67
CA PHE A 793 -31.39 -16.76 6.50
C PHE A 793 -30.32 -17.75 6.03
N LEU A 794 -30.66 -19.03 5.84
CA LEU A 794 -29.70 -20.08 5.46
C LEU A 794 -29.11 -19.88 4.06
N ILE A 795 -29.86 -19.27 3.13
CA ILE A 795 -29.31 -18.81 1.84
C ILE A 795 -28.19 -17.78 2.06
N CYS A 796 -28.34 -16.89 3.04
CA CYS A 796 -27.37 -15.83 3.31
C CYS A 796 -26.23 -16.25 4.25
N ALA A 797 -26.48 -17.19 5.16
CA ALA A 797 -25.68 -17.39 6.37
C ALA A 797 -24.26 -17.90 6.10
N GLU A 798 -23.26 -17.24 6.65
CA GLU A 798 -21.89 -17.76 6.76
C GLU A 798 -21.50 -17.86 8.25
N LYS A 799 -20.22 -18.16 8.55
CA LYS A 799 -19.71 -18.14 9.93
C LYS A 799 -20.05 -16.80 10.60
N TYR A 800 -20.57 -16.83 11.83
CA TYR A 800 -21.06 -15.67 12.59
C TYR A 800 -22.35 -15.01 12.06
N SER A 801 -23.18 -15.75 11.32
CA SER A 801 -24.54 -15.32 10.99
C SER A 801 -25.56 -15.90 11.96
N TYR A 802 -26.50 -15.09 12.43
CA TYR A 802 -27.54 -15.44 13.41
C TYR A 802 -28.90 -14.92 12.96
N VAL A 803 -29.98 -15.60 13.36
CA VAL A 803 -31.36 -15.21 13.04
C VAL A 803 -32.22 -15.06 14.30
N TYR A 804 -33.12 -14.10 14.27
CA TYR A 804 -34.15 -13.87 15.29
C TYR A 804 -35.52 -13.66 14.63
N PRO A 805 -36.32 -14.73 14.48
CA PRO A 805 -37.71 -14.61 14.06
C PRO A 805 -38.59 -14.07 15.20
N HIS A 806 -39.34 -12.97 14.98
CA HIS A 806 -40.06 -12.27 16.05
C HIS A 806 -41.39 -11.65 15.60
N ASP A 807 -42.27 -11.30 16.54
CA ASP A 807 -43.50 -10.52 16.29
C ASP A 807 -43.48 -9.13 16.95
N GLY A 808 -42.34 -8.76 17.51
CA GLY A 808 -42.04 -7.48 18.14
C GLY A 808 -40.84 -7.62 19.07
N TYR A 809 -40.36 -6.50 19.62
CA TYR A 809 -39.20 -6.48 20.50
C TYR A 809 -39.57 -6.33 21.99
N SER A 810 -40.86 -6.12 22.33
CA SER A 810 -41.31 -5.90 23.71
C SER A 810 -41.65 -7.23 24.40
N ALA A 811 -40.99 -7.50 25.54
CA ALA A 811 -41.41 -8.55 26.47
C ALA A 811 -42.22 -8.00 27.66
N ASN A 812 -42.68 -6.75 27.58
CA ASN A 812 -43.60 -6.22 28.59
C ASN A 812 -44.97 -6.89 28.44
N ASN A 813 -45.66 -7.15 29.54
CA ASN A 813 -47.07 -7.56 29.57
C ASN A 813 -47.44 -8.77 28.66
N ASN A 814 -46.49 -9.68 28.38
CA ASN A 814 -46.67 -10.76 27.38
C ASN A 814 -47.19 -10.25 26.02
N ASP A 815 -46.68 -9.09 25.60
CA ASP A 815 -47.02 -8.40 24.36
C ASP A 815 -46.67 -9.16 23.07
N SER A 816 -45.86 -10.21 23.19
CA SER A 816 -45.33 -11.04 22.11
C SER A 816 -45.88 -12.46 22.24
N SER A 817 -46.36 -13.00 21.12
CA SER A 817 -46.86 -14.37 21.02
C SER A 817 -45.75 -15.42 20.91
N VAL A 818 -44.49 -14.99 20.74
CA VAL A 818 -43.31 -15.85 20.58
C VAL A 818 -42.23 -15.59 21.63
N TRP A 819 -42.47 -14.70 22.60
CA TRP A 819 -41.61 -14.57 23.78
C TRP A 819 -41.62 -15.88 24.58
N LEU A 820 -40.44 -16.33 25.02
CA LEU A 820 -40.21 -17.64 25.66
C LEU A 820 -40.60 -18.86 24.81
N LYS A 821 -40.79 -18.70 23.49
CA LYS A 821 -41.09 -19.81 22.58
C LYS A 821 -39.84 -20.28 21.83
N ARG A 822 -39.50 -21.56 21.99
CA ARG A 822 -38.47 -22.24 21.19
C ARG A 822 -39.14 -23.09 20.11
N PHE A 823 -38.84 -22.81 18.84
CA PHE A 823 -39.39 -23.57 17.71
C PHE A 823 -38.57 -24.84 17.48
N ALA A 824 -39.23 -25.95 17.14
CA ALA A 824 -38.56 -27.25 16.97
C ALA A 824 -37.53 -27.25 15.84
N GLU A 825 -37.72 -26.40 14.82
CA GLU A 825 -36.80 -26.20 13.70
C GLU A 825 -35.42 -25.69 14.16
N TYR A 826 -35.34 -25.00 15.29
CA TYR A 826 -34.09 -24.43 15.79
C TYR A 826 -33.12 -25.49 16.32
N ASP A 827 -33.63 -26.64 16.73
CA ASP A 827 -32.84 -27.71 17.34
C ASP A 827 -32.55 -28.86 16.37
N LYS A 828 -32.96 -28.72 15.10
CA LYS A 828 -32.65 -29.71 14.08
C LYS A 828 -31.18 -29.66 13.68
N PRO A 829 -30.54 -30.83 13.47
CA PRO A 829 -29.16 -30.90 12.98
C PRO A 829 -29.00 -30.18 11.62
N LEU A 830 -28.05 -29.27 11.53
CA LEU A 830 -27.80 -28.49 10.31
C LEU A 830 -26.45 -28.87 9.65
N GLY A 831 -25.37 -28.75 10.43
CA GLY A 831 -23.98 -28.87 9.98
C GLY A 831 -23.55 -27.76 9.01
N PRO A 832 -22.25 -27.66 8.66
CA PRO A 832 -21.74 -26.56 7.84
C PRO A 832 -22.33 -26.59 6.41
N PRO A 833 -22.39 -25.43 5.73
CA PRO A 833 -22.76 -25.37 4.32
C PRO A 833 -21.69 -26.08 3.45
N LYS A 834 -22.13 -26.76 2.40
CA LYS A 834 -21.24 -27.43 1.43
C LYS A 834 -20.63 -26.46 0.40
N GLY A 835 -21.12 -25.23 0.35
CA GLY A 835 -20.69 -24.19 -0.58
C GLY A 835 -21.57 -22.94 -0.52
N PRO A 836 -21.32 -21.95 -1.38
CA PRO A 836 -22.20 -20.78 -1.54
C PRO A 836 -23.58 -21.19 -2.10
N ALA A 837 -24.58 -20.32 -1.92
CA ALA A 837 -25.89 -20.52 -2.53
C ALA A 837 -25.79 -20.41 -4.07
N VAL A 838 -26.56 -21.23 -4.79
CA VAL A 838 -26.73 -21.14 -6.24
C VAL A 838 -27.98 -20.32 -6.53
N GLN A 839 -27.87 -19.34 -7.42
CA GLN A 839 -28.97 -18.47 -7.82
C GLN A 839 -29.36 -18.75 -9.27
N ASP A 840 -30.66 -18.89 -9.52
CA ASP A 840 -31.29 -18.92 -10.85
C ASP A 840 -32.50 -17.98 -10.85
N GLY A 841 -32.34 -16.81 -11.49
CA GLY A 841 -33.31 -15.71 -11.40
C GLY A 841 -33.54 -15.27 -9.94
N TYR A 842 -34.79 -15.38 -9.48
CA TYR A 842 -35.20 -15.09 -8.10
C TYR A 842 -35.31 -16.34 -7.21
N THR A 843 -34.78 -17.46 -7.67
CA THR A 843 -34.71 -18.72 -6.95
C THR A 843 -33.29 -18.96 -6.45
N TYR A 844 -33.17 -19.41 -5.20
CA TYR A 844 -31.90 -19.72 -4.54
C TYR A 844 -31.96 -21.11 -3.95
N THR A 845 -30.85 -21.85 -4.09
CA THR A 845 -30.68 -23.15 -3.43
C THR A 845 -29.36 -23.21 -2.69
N ARG A 846 -29.33 -23.94 -1.57
CA ARG A 846 -28.09 -24.17 -0.83
C ARG A 846 -28.10 -25.51 -0.09
N GLU A 847 -26.95 -26.16 -0.10
CA GLU A 847 -26.74 -27.45 0.54
C GLU A 847 -25.95 -27.29 1.84
N PHE A 848 -26.47 -27.88 2.91
CA PHE A 848 -25.80 -28.07 4.19
C PHE A 848 -25.54 -29.57 4.41
N LYS A 849 -24.75 -29.90 5.44
CA LYS A 849 -24.47 -31.29 5.79
C LYS A 849 -25.77 -32.10 6.00
N HIS A 850 -26.73 -31.56 6.76
CA HIS A 850 -27.96 -32.23 7.16
C HIS A 850 -29.25 -31.55 6.66
N ALA A 851 -29.14 -30.56 5.76
CA ALA A 851 -30.30 -29.89 5.18
C ALA A 851 -30.07 -29.46 3.72
N SER A 852 -31.16 -29.39 2.96
CA SER A 852 -31.22 -28.75 1.64
C SER A 852 -32.21 -27.59 1.70
N VAL A 853 -31.78 -26.40 1.27
CA VAL A 853 -32.55 -25.16 1.37
C VAL A 853 -32.96 -24.70 -0.02
N PHE A 854 -34.24 -24.36 -0.18
CA PHE A 854 -34.81 -23.75 -1.36
C PHE A 854 -35.52 -22.45 -0.96
N LEU A 855 -35.34 -21.39 -1.75
CA LEU A 855 -35.96 -20.10 -1.56
C LEU A 855 -36.36 -19.49 -2.91
N ASP A 856 -37.64 -19.20 -3.09
CA ASP A 856 -38.18 -18.40 -4.19
C ASP A 856 -38.67 -17.07 -3.61
N ILE A 857 -37.90 -15.99 -3.85
CA ILE A 857 -38.21 -14.69 -3.26
C ILE A 857 -39.37 -13.97 -3.95
N GLU A 858 -39.65 -14.33 -5.20
CA GLU A 858 -40.79 -13.83 -5.99
C GLU A 858 -42.10 -14.37 -5.44
N LYS A 859 -42.20 -15.69 -5.30
CA LYS A 859 -43.40 -16.37 -4.76
C LYS A 859 -43.50 -16.35 -3.25
N LYS A 860 -42.49 -15.82 -2.55
CA LYS A 860 -42.37 -15.83 -1.08
C LYS A 860 -42.44 -17.26 -0.51
N GLN A 861 -41.81 -18.20 -1.19
CA GLN A 861 -41.78 -19.61 -0.80
C GLN A 861 -40.38 -19.98 -0.32
N GLY A 862 -40.31 -20.66 0.82
CA GLY A 862 -39.07 -21.20 1.36
C GLY A 862 -39.35 -22.60 1.83
N ARG A 863 -38.39 -23.51 1.62
CA ARG A 863 -38.49 -24.90 2.04
C ARG A 863 -37.15 -25.37 2.57
N ILE A 864 -37.18 -26.03 3.72
CA ILE A 864 -35.99 -26.68 4.30
C ILE A 864 -36.26 -28.17 4.37
N THR A 865 -35.57 -28.93 3.52
CA THR A 865 -35.62 -30.39 3.54
C THR A 865 -34.50 -30.90 4.46
N TRP A 866 -34.89 -31.34 5.66
CA TRP A 866 -33.98 -31.95 6.63
C TRP A 866 -33.67 -33.38 6.20
N LYS A 867 -32.39 -33.76 6.24
CA LYS A 867 -31.91 -35.10 5.88
C LYS A 867 -31.81 -35.95 7.14
N ASP A 868 -32.10 -37.23 7.01
CA ASP A 868 -31.92 -38.16 8.13
C ASP A 868 -30.45 -38.12 8.57
N VAL A 869 -30.25 -38.03 9.88
CA VAL A 869 -28.92 -38.24 10.45
C VAL A 869 -28.69 -39.74 10.34
N GLU A 870 -27.76 -40.18 9.50
CA GLU A 870 -27.26 -41.55 9.57
C GLU A 870 -26.81 -41.77 11.03
N THR A 871 -27.60 -42.54 11.79
CA THR A 871 -27.16 -43.05 13.08
C THR A 871 -25.90 -43.86 12.81
N PRO A 872 -24.78 -43.57 13.50
CA PRO A 872 -23.50 -44.19 13.21
C PRO A 872 -23.53 -45.72 13.23
#